data_AF-A0A376JRK5-F1
#
_entry.id   AF-A0A376JRK5-F1
#
_cell.length_a   1.000
_cell.length_b   1.000
_cell.length_c   1.000
_cell.angle_alpha   90.00
_cell.angle_beta   90.00
_cell.angle_gamma   90.00
#
_symmetry.space_group_name_H-M   'P 1'
#
loop_
_entity.id
_entity.type
_entity.pdbx_description
1 polymer ?
#
loop_
_entity_poly.entity_id
_entity_poly.type
_entity_poly.pdbx_seq_one_letter_code
_entity_poly.pdbx_strand_id
1 'polypeptide(L)'
;MGDDTPFAVLSSQPRIIYDYFRQQFAQVTNPPIDPLREAHVMSLATSIGREMNVFCEAEGQAHRLSFKSPILLYSDFKQLTTMKEEHYRADTLDITFDVTKTTLEATVKELCDKAEKMVRSGTVLLVLSDRNIAKDRLPVPAPMAVGAIQTRLVDQSLRCDANIIVETASARDPHHFAVLLGFGATAIYPYLAYETLGRLVDTHAIAKDYRTVMLNYRNGINKGLYKIMSKMGISTIASYRCSKLFEAVGLHDDVVGLCFQGAVSRIGGASFEDFQQDLLNLSKRAWLARKPISQGGLLKYVHGGEYHAYNPDVVRTLQQAVQSGEYSDYQEYAKLVNERPATTLRDLLAITPGENAVNIADVEPASELFKRFDTAAMSIGALSPEAHEALAEAMNSIGGNSNSGEGGEDPARYGTNKVSRIKQVASGRFGVTPAYLVNADVIQIKVAQGAKPGEGGQLPGDKVTPYIAKLRYSVPGVTLISPPPHHDIYSIEDLAQLIFDLKQVNPKAMISVKLVSEPGVGTIATGVAKAYADLITIAGYDGGTGASPLSSVKYAGCPWELGLVETQQALVANGLRHKIRLQVDGGLKTGVDIIKAAILGAESFGFGTGPMVALGCKYLRICHLNNCATGVATQDDKLRKNHYHGLPFKVTNYFEFIARETRELMAQLGVTRLVDLIGRTDLLKELDGFTAKQQKLALSKLLETAEPHAGKALYCTENNPPFDNGLLNAQLLQQAKPFVDERQSKTFWFDIRNTDRSVGASLSGYIAQTHGDQGLAADPIKAYFNGTAGQSFGVWNAGGVELYLTGDANDYVGKGMAGGLIAIRPPVGSAFRSHEASIIGNTCLYGATGGRLYAAGRAGERFGVRNSGAITVVEGIGDNGCEYMTGGIVCILGKTGVNFGAGMTGGFAYVLDESGDFRKRVNPELVEVLSVDDLAIHEEHLRGLITEHVQHTGSQRGEEILANWSTFATKFALVKPKSSDVKALLGHRSRSAAELRVQAQ
;
A
#
# COMPACT_ATOMS: atom_id res chain seq x y z
N MET A 1 14.36 -4.40 0.52
CA MET A 1 14.98 -3.36 -0.34
C MET A 1 14.14 -3.21 -1.59
N GLY A 2 14.33 -2.13 -2.35
CA GLY A 2 13.61 -1.85 -3.61
C GLY A 2 14.14 -2.64 -4.80
N ASP A 3 13.55 -2.40 -5.97
CA ASP A 3 14.08 -2.87 -7.25
C ASP A 3 15.09 -1.87 -7.79
N ASP A 4 16.37 -2.21 -7.72
CA ASP A 4 17.51 -1.43 -8.19
C ASP A 4 18.10 -1.99 -9.50
N THR A 5 17.41 -2.92 -10.16
CA THR A 5 17.82 -3.44 -11.47
C THR A 5 17.26 -2.58 -12.61
N PRO A 6 17.90 -2.58 -13.80
CA PRO A 6 17.32 -1.92 -14.96
C PRO A 6 15.92 -2.42 -15.28
N PHE A 7 15.06 -1.51 -15.73
CA PHE A 7 13.80 -1.90 -16.37
C PHE A 7 14.06 -2.84 -17.55
N ALA A 8 13.08 -3.67 -17.92
CA ALA A 8 13.30 -4.74 -18.88
C ALA A 8 13.87 -4.26 -20.23
N VAL A 9 13.38 -3.12 -20.73
CA VAL A 9 13.87 -2.47 -21.95
C VAL A 9 15.25 -1.83 -21.81
N LEU A 10 15.61 -1.41 -20.59
CA LEU A 10 16.91 -0.81 -20.27
C LEU A 10 17.98 -1.88 -19.97
N SER A 11 17.58 -3.10 -19.64
CA SER A 11 18.52 -4.19 -19.38
C SER A 11 19.34 -4.55 -20.61
N SER A 12 20.65 -4.74 -20.41
CA SER A 12 21.55 -5.33 -21.41
C SER A 12 21.40 -6.85 -21.50
N GLN A 13 20.71 -7.47 -20.55
CA GLN A 13 20.40 -8.90 -20.55
C GLN A 13 19.06 -9.17 -21.24
N PRO A 14 18.87 -10.35 -21.87
CA PRO A 14 17.56 -10.75 -22.37
C PRO A 14 16.56 -10.88 -21.22
N ARG A 15 15.40 -10.22 -21.36
CA ARG A 15 14.30 -10.23 -20.40
C ARG A 15 13.06 -10.82 -21.04
N ILE A 16 12.30 -11.58 -20.26
CA ILE A 16 11.04 -12.17 -20.73
C ILE A 16 9.99 -11.08 -20.87
N ILE A 17 9.05 -11.24 -21.81
CA ILE A 17 8.05 -10.19 -22.10
C ILE A 17 7.18 -9.82 -20.89
N TYR A 18 6.97 -10.76 -19.96
CA TYR A 18 6.26 -10.49 -18.71
C TYR A 18 6.87 -9.32 -17.93
N ASP A 19 8.20 -9.16 -17.95
CA ASP A 19 8.92 -8.12 -17.21
C ASP A 19 8.65 -6.70 -17.73
N TYR A 20 8.04 -6.56 -18.92
CA TYR A 20 7.67 -5.26 -19.50
C TYR A 20 6.31 -4.76 -19.00
N PHE A 21 5.54 -5.60 -18.29
CA PHE A 21 4.23 -5.23 -17.77
C PHE A 21 4.32 -4.87 -16.28
N ARG A 22 3.79 -3.70 -15.93
CA ARG A 22 3.64 -3.25 -14.54
C ARG A 22 2.19 -3.35 -14.12
N GLN A 23 1.93 -4.05 -13.03
CA GLN A 23 0.60 -4.19 -12.44
C GLN A 23 0.07 -2.81 -12.03
N GLN A 24 -1.10 -2.44 -12.53
CA GLN A 24 -1.84 -1.29 -12.03
C GLN A 24 -2.47 -1.59 -10.66
N PHE A 25 -2.75 -0.55 -9.90
CA PHE A 25 -3.33 -0.66 -8.56
C PHE A 25 -4.25 0.52 -8.29
N ALA A 26 -5.11 0.38 -7.30
CA ALA A 26 -6.00 1.45 -6.89
C ALA A 26 -5.28 2.38 -5.91
N GLN A 27 -5.47 3.68 -6.09
CA GLN A 27 -5.06 4.70 -5.15
C GLN A 27 -6.08 5.84 -5.17
N VAL A 28 -6.64 6.17 -4.01
CA VAL A 28 -7.64 7.24 -3.78
C VAL A 28 -9.01 7.02 -4.42
N THR A 29 -9.09 6.80 -5.74
CA THR A 29 -10.37 6.72 -6.48
C THR A 29 -11.28 5.59 -6.03
N ASN A 30 -10.67 4.50 -5.60
CA ASN A 30 -11.30 3.31 -5.04
C ASN A 30 -10.27 2.59 -4.15
N PRO A 31 -10.70 1.73 -3.22
CA PRO A 31 -9.79 1.02 -2.34
C PRO A 31 -9.32 -0.33 -2.92
N PRO A 32 -8.10 -0.78 -2.58
CA PRO A 32 -7.75 -2.20 -2.66
C PRO A 32 -8.54 -3.03 -1.62
N ILE A 33 -8.58 -4.35 -1.82
CA ILE A 33 -9.22 -5.33 -0.91
C ILE A 33 -8.15 -6.09 -0.12
N ASP A 34 -8.45 -6.57 1.09
CA ASP A 34 -7.56 -7.52 1.77
C ASP A 34 -7.78 -8.98 1.30
N PRO A 35 -6.80 -9.58 0.58
CA PRO A 35 -6.95 -10.92 0.01
C PRO A 35 -6.80 -12.05 1.03
N LEU A 36 -6.57 -11.73 2.31
CA LEU A 36 -6.44 -12.67 3.42
C LEU A 36 -7.68 -12.61 4.32
N ARG A 37 -8.01 -11.41 4.82
CA ARG A 37 -9.09 -11.19 5.80
C ARG A 37 -10.45 -11.12 5.16
N GLU A 38 -10.53 -10.67 3.92
CA GLU A 38 -11.76 -10.56 3.14
C GLU A 38 -11.80 -11.61 2.01
N ALA A 39 -10.98 -12.67 2.11
CA ALA A 39 -10.90 -13.71 1.07
C ALA A 39 -12.26 -14.38 0.75
N HIS A 40 -13.24 -14.32 1.66
CA HIS A 40 -14.58 -14.87 1.47
C HIS A 40 -15.38 -14.16 0.37
N VAL A 41 -15.06 -12.90 0.04
CA VAL A 41 -15.69 -12.19 -1.10
C VAL A 41 -14.94 -12.41 -2.41
N MET A 42 -13.76 -13.04 -2.37
CA MET A 42 -12.91 -13.23 -3.55
C MET A 42 -13.11 -14.60 -4.19
N SER A 43 -12.90 -14.69 -5.51
CA SER A 43 -13.01 -15.96 -6.22
C SER A 43 -12.08 -16.08 -7.44
N LEU A 44 -11.36 -17.21 -7.52
CA LEU A 44 -10.67 -17.66 -8.73
C LEU A 44 -11.47 -18.70 -9.52
N ALA A 45 -12.77 -18.86 -9.22
CA ALA A 45 -13.62 -19.78 -9.95
C ALA A 45 -13.63 -19.40 -11.45
N THR A 46 -13.43 -20.39 -12.30
CA THR A 46 -13.36 -20.25 -13.74
C THR A 46 -14.37 -21.16 -14.37
N SER A 47 -15.12 -20.62 -15.34
CA SER A 47 -16.12 -21.35 -16.12
C SER A 47 -15.68 -21.44 -17.58
N ILE A 48 -15.76 -22.63 -18.16
CA ILE A 48 -15.35 -22.96 -19.52
C ILE A 48 -16.53 -23.57 -20.29
N GLY A 49 -16.66 -23.22 -21.57
CA GLY A 49 -17.74 -23.53 -22.48
C GLY A 49 -18.13 -22.30 -23.32
N ARG A 50 -19.02 -22.50 -24.28
CA ARG A 50 -19.61 -21.41 -25.06
C ARG A 50 -20.44 -20.48 -24.17
N GLU A 51 -20.31 -19.18 -24.38
CA GLU A 51 -21.09 -18.16 -23.70
C GLU A 51 -22.33 -17.84 -24.54
N MET A 52 -23.49 -18.10 -23.95
CA MET A 52 -24.79 -17.90 -24.59
C MET A 52 -25.34 -16.50 -24.31
N ASN A 53 -26.43 -16.15 -25.00
CA ASN A 53 -27.07 -14.85 -24.86
C ASN A 53 -27.49 -14.56 -23.41
N VAL A 54 -26.97 -13.46 -22.84
CA VAL A 54 -27.28 -12.99 -21.49
C VAL A 54 -28.73 -12.50 -21.32
N PHE A 55 -29.44 -12.24 -22.42
CA PHE A 55 -30.83 -11.77 -22.42
C PHE A 55 -31.88 -12.88 -22.53
N CYS A 56 -31.47 -14.15 -22.69
CA CYS A 56 -32.40 -15.27 -22.84
C CYS A 56 -32.06 -16.39 -21.86
N GLU A 57 -32.95 -16.69 -20.92
CA GLU A 57 -32.81 -17.86 -20.05
C GLU A 57 -33.15 -19.14 -20.82
N ALA A 58 -32.18 -20.03 -20.99
CA ALA A 58 -32.33 -21.28 -21.74
C ALA A 58 -31.45 -22.39 -21.13
N GLU A 59 -31.92 -23.64 -21.18
CA GLU A 59 -31.20 -24.80 -20.62
C GLU A 59 -29.77 -24.94 -21.16
N GLY A 60 -29.55 -24.55 -22.42
CA GLY A 60 -28.24 -24.59 -23.07
C GLY A 60 -27.15 -23.73 -22.38
N GLN A 61 -27.53 -22.76 -21.54
CA GLN A 61 -26.59 -21.97 -20.74
C GLN A 61 -25.81 -22.80 -19.71
N ALA A 62 -26.34 -23.97 -19.32
CA ALA A 62 -25.76 -24.83 -18.30
C ALA A 62 -24.65 -25.76 -18.83
N HIS A 63 -24.41 -25.83 -20.14
CA HIS A 63 -23.33 -26.63 -20.73
C HIS A 63 -21.94 -25.98 -20.52
N ARG A 64 -21.60 -25.67 -19.28
CA ARG A 64 -20.33 -25.06 -18.88
C ARG A 64 -19.72 -25.81 -17.70
N LEU A 65 -18.40 -25.88 -17.68
CA LEU A 65 -17.63 -26.53 -16.63
C LEU A 65 -17.05 -25.47 -15.72
N SER A 66 -17.36 -25.58 -14.43
CA SER A 66 -16.82 -24.70 -13.40
C SER A 66 -15.77 -25.42 -12.57
N PHE A 67 -14.65 -24.74 -12.32
CA PHE A 67 -13.57 -25.23 -11.46
C PHE A 67 -12.95 -24.08 -10.66
N LYS A 68 -12.29 -24.42 -9.55
CA LYS A 68 -11.94 -23.46 -8.49
C LYS A 68 -10.74 -22.54 -8.77
N SER A 69 -9.95 -22.82 -9.81
CA SER A 69 -8.72 -22.09 -10.10
C SER A 69 -8.40 -22.14 -11.59
N PRO A 70 -8.00 -21.01 -12.22
CA PRO A 70 -7.59 -21.01 -13.63
C PRO A 70 -6.27 -21.75 -13.88
N ILE A 71 -5.58 -22.21 -12.83
CA ILE A 71 -4.28 -22.88 -12.93
C ILE A 71 -4.50 -24.39 -12.91
N LEU A 72 -4.29 -25.00 -14.08
CA LEU A 72 -4.60 -26.39 -14.32
C LEU A 72 -3.44 -27.28 -13.86
N LEU A 73 -3.75 -28.38 -13.18
CA LEU A 73 -2.84 -29.52 -13.09
C LEU A 73 -2.89 -30.34 -14.39
N TYR A 74 -1.93 -31.25 -14.57
CA TYR A 74 -1.95 -32.17 -15.72
C TYR A 74 -3.27 -32.95 -15.84
N SER A 75 -3.80 -33.43 -14.69
CA SER A 75 -5.09 -34.11 -14.64
C SER A 75 -6.23 -33.23 -15.11
N ASP A 76 -6.25 -31.97 -14.67
CA ASP A 76 -7.30 -31.00 -15.00
C ASP A 76 -7.25 -30.69 -16.50
N PHE A 77 -6.05 -30.44 -17.02
CA PHE A 77 -5.81 -30.18 -18.44
C PHE A 77 -6.22 -31.36 -19.33
N LYS A 78 -5.85 -32.59 -18.97
CA LYS A 78 -6.22 -33.79 -19.74
C LYS A 78 -7.71 -34.06 -19.71
N GLN A 79 -8.36 -33.92 -18.54
CA GLN A 79 -9.80 -34.08 -18.44
C GLN A 79 -10.52 -33.06 -19.33
N LEU A 80 -10.16 -31.77 -19.26
CA LEU A 80 -10.77 -30.72 -20.07
C LEU A 80 -10.61 -30.95 -21.58
N THR A 81 -9.42 -31.36 -22.02
CA THR A 81 -9.09 -31.49 -23.47
C THR A 81 -9.56 -32.80 -24.10
N THR A 82 -10.12 -33.74 -23.33
CA THR A 82 -10.59 -35.05 -23.83
C THR A 82 -12.09 -35.26 -23.61
N MET A 83 -12.83 -34.20 -23.31
CA MET A 83 -14.28 -34.26 -23.12
C MET A 83 -15.05 -34.48 -24.42
N LYS A 84 -16.35 -34.80 -24.29
CA LYS A 84 -17.25 -35.00 -25.44
C LYS A 84 -17.26 -33.76 -26.33
N GLU A 85 -17.01 -33.96 -27.62
CA GLU A 85 -16.78 -32.88 -28.58
C GLU A 85 -17.98 -31.95 -28.79
N GLU A 86 -19.21 -32.44 -28.62
CA GLU A 86 -20.46 -31.70 -28.87
C GLU A 86 -20.48 -30.31 -28.21
N HIS A 87 -19.93 -30.19 -26.99
CA HIS A 87 -19.89 -28.93 -26.24
C HIS A 87 -18.48 -28.47 -25.86
N TYR A 88 -17.48 -29.35 -25.97
CA TYR A 88 -16.13 -29.13 -25.43
C TYR A 88 -15.02 -29.51 -26.41
N ARG A 89 -15.29 -29.53 -27.72
CA ARG A 89 -14.26 -29.80 -28.73
C ARG A 89 -13.02 -28.95 -28.49
N ALA A 90 -11.90 -29.63 -28.27
CA ALA A 90 -10.61 -29.02 -28.00
C ALA A 90 -9.68 -29.24 -29.18
N ASP A 91 -9.07 -28.16 -29.68
CA ASP A 91 -8.06 -28.24 -30.73
C ASP A 91 -6.81 -27.46 -30.31
N THR A 92 -5.64 -28.04 -30.60
CA THR A 92 -4.35 -27.45 -30.22
C THR A 92 -3.74 -26.67 -31.37
N LEU A 93 -3.43 -25.41 -31.12
CA LEU A 93 -2.65 -24.54 -31.97
C LEU A 93 -1.21 -24.47 -31.46
N ASP A 94 -0.27 -24.95 -32.29
CA ASP A 94 1.16 -24.86 -32.02
C ASP A 94 1.64 -23.41 -32.17
N ILE A 95 2.13 -22.82 -31.07
CA ILE A 95 2.65 -21.44 -31.03
C ILE A 95 4.18 -21.40 -31.12
N THR A 96 4.78 -22.33 -31.86
CA THR A 96 6.21 -22.31 -32.21
C THR A 96 6.40 -22.09 -33.70
N PHE A 97 7.51 -21.47 -34.11
CA PHE A 97 7.79 -21.15 -35.50
C PHE A 97 9.24 -21.41 -35.90
N ASP A 98 9.43 -21.70 -37.18
CA ASP A 98 10.73 -21.87 -37.80
C ASP A 98 11.28 -20.50 -38.20
N VAL A 99 12.31 -20.06 -37.49
CA VAL A 99 12.92 -18.73 -37.68
C VAL A 99 13.62 -18.56 -39.04
N THR A 100 13.86 -19.64 -39.77
CA THR A 100 14.43 -19.58 -41.13
C THR A 100 13.37 -19.32 -42.21
N LYS A 101 12.09 -19.51 -41.89
CA LYS A 101 10.97 -19.43 -42.84
C LYS A 101 10.10 -18.21 -42.65
N THR A 102 9.98 -17.70 -41.43
CA THR A 102 9.06 -16.62 -41.09
C THR A 102 9.62 -15.77 -39.94
N THR A 103 9.04 -14.60 -39.74
CA THR A 103 9.34 -13.71 -38.61
C THR A 103 8.34 -13.91 -37.48
N LEU A 104 8.68 -13.43 -36.29
CA LEU A 104 7.81 -13.47 -35.12
C LEU A 104 6.49 -12.74 -35.39
N GLU A 105 6.53 -11.54 -35.97
CA GLU A 105 5.34 -10.75 -36.30
C GLU A 105 4.43 -11.48 -37.30
N ALA A 106 4.99 -11.98 -38.41
CA ALA A 106 4.25 -12.71 -39.42
C ALA A 106 3.61 -14.00 -38.85
N THR A 107 4.35 -14.70 -37.97
CA THR A 107 3.83 -15.86 -37.24
C THR A 107 2.63 -15.49 -36.37
N VAL A 108 2.70 -14.40 -35.59
CA VAL A 108 1.57 -13.97 -34.75
C VAL A 108 0.32 -13.70 -35.60
N LYS A 109 0.47 -13.03 -36.74
CA LYS A 109 -0.62 -12.78 -37.69
C LYS A 109 -1.21 -14.10 -38.23
N GLU A 110 -0.36 -15.04 -38.64
CA GLU A 110 -0.79 -16.36 -39.12
C GLU A 110 -1.51 -17.17 -38.03
N LEU A 111 -1.05 -17.10 -36.78
CA LEU A 111 -1.70 -17.74 -35.64
C LEU A 111 -3.11 -17.19 -35.40
N CYS A 112 -3.32 -15.87 -35.56
CA CYS A 112 -4.64 -15.26 -35.50
C CYS A 112 -5.58 -15.82 -36.58
N ASP A 113 -5.12 -15.92 -37.83
CA ASP A 113 -5.93 -16.46 -38.93
C ASP A 113 -6.28 -17.95 -38.73
N LYS A 114 -5.31 -18.74 -38.24
CA LYS A 114 -5.55 -20.16 -37.90
C LYS A 114 -6.53 -20.31 -36.74
N ALA A 115 -6.36 -19.54 -35.67
CA ALA A 115 -7.25 -19.55 -34.51
C ALA A 115 -8.69 -19.21 -34.92
N GLU A 116 -8.88 -18.17 -35.74
CA GLU A 116 -10.17 -17.79 -36.28
C GLU A 116 -10.81 -18.96 -37.06
N LYS A 117 -10.07 -19.58 -37.98
CA LYS A 117 -10.56 -20.71 -38.78
C LYS A 117 -10.95 -21.90 -37.90
N MET A 118 -10.15 -22.22 -36.87
CA MET A 118 -10.42 -23.29 -35.93
C MET A 118 -11.73 -23.05 -35.18
N VAL A 119 -11.91 -21.86 -34.61
CA VAL A 119 -13.14 -21.51 -33.88
C VAL A 119 -14.37 -21.53 -34.80
N ARG A 120 -14.26 -20.99 -36.03
CA ARG A 120 -15.33 -21.11 -37.03
C ARG A 120 -15.67 -22.56 -37.41
N SER A 121 -14.71 -23.46 -37.28
CA SER A 121 -14.91 -24.90 -37.51
C SER A 121 -15.51 -25.65 -36.30
N GLY A 122 -15.82 -24.95 -35.21
CA GLY A 122 -16.46 -25.51 -34.01
C GLY A 122 -15.51 -25.81 -32.85
N THR A 123 -14.26 -25.32 -32.87
CA THR A 123 -13.37 -25.41 -31.71
C THR A 123 -13.92 -24.56 -30.56
N VAL A 124 -14.24 -25.19 -29.43
CA VAL A 124 -14.68 -24.50 -28.20
C VAL A 124 -13.51 -24.25 -27.27
N LEU A 125 -12.57 -25.20 -27.16
CA LEU A 125 -11.37 -25.07 -26.34
C LEU A 125 -10.14 -24.93 -27.23
N LEU A 126 -9.70 -23.69 -27.45
CA LEU A 126 -8.51 -23.40 -28.24
C LEU A 126 -7.28 -23.49 -27.33
N VAL A 127 -6.47 -24.55 -27.50
CA VAL A 127 -5.25 -24.76 -26.71
C VAL A 127 -4.06 -24.15 -27.44
N LEU A 128 -3.45 -23.10 -26.89
CA LEU A 128 -2.19 -22.54 -27.37
C LEU A 128 -1.02 -23.26 -26.69
N SER A 129 -0.20 -23.98 -27.45
CA SER A 129 0.89 -24.81 -26.89
C SER A 129 2.27 -24.43 -27.43
N ASP A 130 3.21 -24.12 -26.53
CA ASP A 130 4.63 -23.88 -26.87
C ASP A 130 5.51 -25.13 -26.73
N ARG A 131 4.91 -26.32 -26.66
CA ARG A 131 5.62 -27.58 -26.36
C ARG A 131 6.59 -28.04 -27.46
N ASN A 132 6.38 -27.65 -28.71
CA ASN A 132 7.13 -28.12 -29.88
C ASN A 132 8.44 -27.34 -30.15
N ILE A 133 9.16 -26.94 -29.10
CA ILE A 133 10.46 -26.26 -29.23
C ILE A 133 11.51 -27.20 -29.80
N ALA A 134 12.30 -26.70 -30.75
CA ALA A 134 13.41 -27.42 -31.37
C ALA A 134 14.59 -26.48 -31.63
N LYS A 135 15.69 -26.97 -32.21
CA LYS A 135 16.88 -26.16 -32.50
C LYS A 135 16.60 -24.98 -33.43
N ASP A 136 15.75 -25.22 -34.41
CA ASP A 136 15.28 -24.32 -35.46
C ASP A 136 13.88 -23.75 -35.18
N ARG A 137 13.17 -24.26 -34.16
CA ARG A 137 11.83 -23.83 -33.78
C ARG A 137 11.82 -23.04 -32.46
N LEU A 138 11.49 -21.76 -32.56
CA LEU A 138 11.38 -20.86 -31.40
C LEU A 138 9.93 -20.75 -30.93
N PRO A 139 9.69 -20.60 -29.62
CA PRO A 139 8.34 -20.32 -29.12
C PRO A 139 7.97 -18.85 -29.36
N VAL A 140 6.76 -18.60 -29.85
CA VAL A 140 6.13 -17.27 -29.77
C VAL A 140 5.89 -16.98 -28.28
N PRO A 141 6.29 -15.81 -27.75
CA PRO A 141 5.99 -15.46 -26.36
C PRO A 141 4.49 -15.58 -26.08
N ALA A 142 4.11 -16.45 -25.12
CA ALA A 142 2.71 -16.78 -24.88
C ALA A 142 1.77 -15.56 -24.70
N PRO A 143 2.17 -14.47 -24.00
CA PRO A 143 1.35 -13.26 -23.93
C PRO A 143 1.03 -12.63 -25.29
N MET A 144 1.98 -12.64 -26.22
CA MET A 144 1.77 -12.08 -27.57
C MET A 144 0.70 -12.88 -28.33
N ALA A 145 0.82 -14.21 -28.32
CA ALA A 145 -0.15 -15.09 -28.97
C ALA A 145 -1.55 -14.96 -28.33
N VAL A 146 -1.63 -14.97 -26.99
CA VAL A 146 -2.89 -14.84 -26.26
C VAL A 146 -3.59 -13.53 -26.60
N GLY A 147 -2.90 -12.39 -26.47
CA GLY A 147 -3.52 -11.08 -26.66
C GLY A 147 -3.90 -10.78 -28.11
N ALA A 148 -3.08 -11.21 -29.07
CA ALA A 148 -3.40 -11.07 -30.51
C ALA A 148 -4.62 -11.93 -30.90
N ILE A 149 -4.65 -13.20 -30.49
CA ILE A 149 -5.77 -14.11 -30.77
C ILE A 149 -7.03 -13.65 -30.04
N GLN A 150 -6.91 -13.23 -28.77
CA GLN A 150 -8.02 -12.66 -28.01
C GLN A 150 -8.68 -11.51 -28.78
N THR A 151 -7.86 -10.56 -29.25
CA THR A 151 -8.33 -9.37 -29.99
C THR A 151 -9.00 -9.80 -31.29
N ARG A 152 -8.36 -10.68 -32.07
CA ARG A 152 -8.93 -11.21 -33.32
C ARG A 152 -10.29 -11.87 -33.09
N LEU A 153 -10.41 -12.73 -32.08
CA LEU A 153 -11.67 -13.42 -31.79
C LEU A 153 -12.76 -12.45 -31.32
N VAL A 154 -12.41 -11.37 -30.62
CA VAL A 154 -13.38 -10.32 -30.26
C VAL A 154 -13.85 -9.57 -31.50
N ASP A 155 -12.93 -9.10 -32.34
CA ASP A 155 -13.26 -8.34 -33.56
C ASP A 155 -14.13 -9.13 -34.54
N GLN A 156 -13.93 -10.45 -34.58
CA GLN A 156 -14.72 -11.37 -35.41
C GLN A 156 -15.98 -11.89 -34.71
N SER A 157 -16.31 -11.41 -33.51
CA SER A 157 -17.45 -11.85 -32.70
C SER A 157 -17.46 -13.36 -32.37
N LEU A 158 -16.28 -13.98 -32.31
CA LEU A 158 -16.06 -15.40 -32.04
C LEU A 158 -15.64 -15.68 -30.59
N ARG A 159 -15.31 -14.65 -29.80
CA ARG A 159 -14.75 -14.88 -28.45
C ARG A 159 -15.72 -15.54 -27.48
N CYS A 160 -17.03 -15.37 -27.65
CA CYS A 160 -18.05 -16.07 -26.87
C CYS A 160 -18.15 -17.56 -27.25
N ASP A 161 -17.71 -17.93 -28.46
CA ASP A 161 -17.77 -19.32 -28.94
C ASP A 161 -16.58 -20.18 -28.49
N ALA A 162 -15.51 -19.55 -28.01
CA ALA A 162 -14.29 -20.25 -27.65
C ALA A 162 -13.65 -19.74 -26.36
N ASN A 163 -12.90 -20.62 -25.71
CA ASN A 163 -12.04 -20.29 -24.59
C ASN A 163 -10.58 -20.56 -24.95
N ILE A 164 -9.69 -19.68 -24.48
CA ILE A 164 -8.25 -19.79 -24.73
C ILE A 164 -7.61 -20.51 -23.55
N ILE A 165 -7.02 -21.69 -23.78
CA ILE A 165 -6.24 -22.44 -22.79
C ILE A 165 -4.77 -22.33 -23.18
N VAL A 166 -3.89 -22.01 -22.22
CA VAL A 166 -2.46 -21.83 -22.50
C VAL A 166 -1.66 -22.98 -21.88
N GLU A 167 -1.07 -23.84 -22.70
CA GLU A 167 -0.05 -24.82 -22.29
C GLU A 167 1.33 -24.20 -22.54
N THR A 168 2.02 -23.77 -21.48
CA THR A 168 3.27 -23.01 -21.63
C THR A 168 4.40 -23.43 -20.71
N ALA A 169 5.63 -23.40 -21.23
CA ALA A 169 6.86 -23.50 -20.46
C ALA A 169 7.28 -22.20 -19.76
N SER A 170 6.72 -21.05 -20.15
CA SER A 170 7.25 -19.73 -19.78
C SER A 170 6.69 -19.17 -18.46
N ALA A 171 5.47 -19.53 -18.08
CA ALA A 171 4.79 -19.03 -16.88
C ALA A 171 5.25 -19.80 -15.63
N ARG A 172 5.67 -19.07 -14.58
CA ARG A 172 6.22 -19.68 -13.36
C ARG A 172 5.94 -18.93 -12.05
N ASP A 173 5.68 -17.63 -12.10
CA ASP A 173 5.32 -16.84 -10.93
C ASP A 173 3.93 -16.17 -11.12
N PRO A 174 3.28 -15.67 -10.05
CA PRO A 174 1.92 -15.15 -10.13
C PRO A 174 1.72 -14.02 -11.16
N HIS A 175 2.74 -13.21 -11.42
CA HIS A 175 2.63 -12.11 -12.37
C HIS A 175 2.49 -12.62 -13.80
N HIS A 176 3.22 -13.68 -14.17
CA HIS A 176 3.13 -14.27 -15.50
C HIS A 176 1.71 -14.78 -15.79
N PHE A 177 1.10 -15.45 -14.80
CA PHE A 177 -0.28 -15.91 -14.90
C PHE A 177 -1.26 -14.72 -14.98
N ALA A 178 -1.05 -13.68 -14.18
CA ALA A 178 -1.89 -12.48 -14.22
C ALA A 178 -1.84 -11.79 -15.59
N VAL A 179 -0.67 -11.68 -16.22
CA VAL A 179 -0.52 -11.13 -17.58
C VAL A 179 -1.32 -11.96 -18.59
N LEU A 180 -1.13 -13.29 -18.60
CA LEU A 180 -1.87 -14.18 -19.52
C LEU A 180 -3.40 -14.05 -19.33
N LEU A 181 -3.88 -14.05 -18.08
CA LEU A 181 -5.30 -13.93 -17.75
C LEU A 181 -5.84 -12.54 -18.13
N GLY A 182 -5.10 -11.48 -17.82
CA GLY A 182 -5.46 -10.10 -18.11
C GLY A 182 -5.54 -9.79 -19.62
N PHE A 183 -4.82 -10.55 -20.45
CA PHE A 183 -4.90 -10.46 -21.92
C PHE A 183 -5.81 -11.49 -22.60
N GLY A 184 -6.48 -12.38 -21.85
CA GLY A 184 -7.59 -13.18 -22.39
C GLY A 184 -7.51 -14.69 -22.19
N ALA A 185 -6.43 -15.21 -21.59
CA ALA A 185 -6.37 -16.62 -21.23
C ALA A 185 -7.51 -16.97 -20.27
N THR A 186 -8.15 -18.10 -20.53
CA THR A 186 -9.23 -18.63 -19.69
C THR A 186 -8.66 -19.50 -18.57
N ALA A 187 -7.73 -20.40 -18.93
CA ALA A 187 -7.00 -21.26 -18.01
C ALA A 187 -5.57 -21.51 -18.51
N ILE A 188 -4.66 -21.87 -17.61
CA ILE A 188 -3.23 -21.99 -17.90
C ILE A 188 -2.69 -23.29 -17.29
N TYR A 189 -2.02 -24.10 -18.12
CA TYR A 189 -1.27 -25.27 -17.72
C TYR A 189 0.24 -24.99 -17.83
N PRO A 190 0.93 -24.65 -16.73
CA PRO A 190 2.36 -24.31 -16.72
C PRO A 190 3.23 -25.57 -16.68
N TYR A 191 3.26 -26.34 -17.77
CA TYR A 191 3.82 -27.69 -17.75
C TYR A 191 5.28 -27.72 -17.27
N LEU A 192 6.15 -26.81 -17.74
CA LEU A 192 7.58 -26.86 -17.41
C LEU A 192 7.85 -26.48 -15.94
N ALA A 193 7.01 -25.64 -15.34
CA ALA A 193 7.10 -25.36 -13.91
C ALA A 193 6.82 -26.62 -13.09
N TYR A 194 5.81 -27.41 -13.47
CA TYR A 194 5.52 -28.68 -12.82
C TYR A 194 6.59 -29.74 -13.08
N GLU A 195 7.10 -29.87 -14.31
CA GLU A 195 8.21 -30.79 -14.60
C GLU A 195 9.48 -30.44 -13.80
N THR A 196 9.77 -29.15 -13.64
CA THR A 196 10.90 -28.67 -12.81
C THR A 196 10.71 -29.06 -11.34
N LEU A 197 9.50 -28.89 -10.81
CA LEU A 197 9.19 -29.31 -9.44
C LEU A 197 9.27 -30.83 -9.27
N GLY A 198 8.80 -31.59 -10.27
CA GLY A 198 8.92 -33.06 -10.28
C GLY A 198 10.38 -33.50 -10.22
N ARG A 199 11.23 -32.86 -11.03
CA ARG A 199 12.68 -33.12 -10.99
C ARG A 199 13.30 -32.82 -9.62
N LEU A 200 12.89 -31.73 -8.96
CA LEU A 200 13.39 -31.38 -7.62
C LEU A 200 12.94 -32.38 -6.55
N VAL A 201 11.77 -33.02 -6.73
CA VAL A 201 11.32 -34.13 -5.90
C VAL A 201 12.15 -35.38 -6.16
N ASP A 202 12.37 -35.75 -7.43
CA ASP A 202 13.22 -36.90 -7.80
C ASP A 202 14.65 -36.79 -7.25
N THR A 203 15.23 -35.59 -7.29
CA THR A 203 16.57 -35.33 -6.76
C THR A 203 16.58 -35.12 -5.24
N HIS A 204 15.45 -35.28 -4.56
CA HIS A 204 15.30 -35.08 -3.12
C HIS A 204 15.68 -33.68 -2.62
N ALA A 205 15.69 -32.68 -3.50
CA ALA A 205 15.87 -31.28 -3.13
C ALA A 205 14.63 -30.73 -2.41
N ILE A 206 13.46 -31.32 -2.67
CA ILE A 206 12.22 -31.11 -1.92
C ILE A 206 11.78 -32.44 -1.33
N ALA A 207 11.83 -32.57 0.00
CA ALA A 207 11.43 -33.78 0.72
C ALA A 207 9.90 -33.87 0.93
N LYS A 208 9.12 -33.88 -0.16
CA LYS A 208 7.65 -34.04 -0.17
C LYS A 208 7.21 -34.80 -1.43
N ASP A 209 6.04 -35.42 -1.40
CA ASP A 209 5.50 -36.12 -2.57
C ASP A 209 5.04 -35.16 -3.68
N TYR A 210 4.97 -35.68 -4.90
CA TYR A 210 4.53 -34.97 -6.10
C TYR A 210 3.23 -34.19 -5.91
N ARG A 211 2.18 -34.84 -5.40
CA ARG A 211 0.84 -34.25 -5.29
C ARG A 211 0.87 -33.04 -4.35
N THR A 212 1.51 -33.19 -3.19
CA THR A 212 1.67 -32.11 -2.22
C THR A 212 2.44 -30.94 -2.81
N VAL A 213 3.53 -31.19 -3.54
CA VAL A 213 4.34 -30.12 -4.17
C VAL A 213 3.55 -29.37 -5.24
N MET A 214 2.86 -30.07 -6.16
CA MET A 214 2.09 -29.42 -7.22
C MET A 214 0.91 -28.62 -6.66
N LEU A 215 0.21 -29.13 -5.64
CA LEU A 215 -0.87 -28.42 -4.97
C LEU A 215 -0.34 -27.19 -4.22
N ASN A 216 0.80 -27.29 -3.54
CA ASN A 216 1.41 -26.15 -2.86
C ASN A 216 1.81 -25.06 -3.85
N TYR A 217 2.39 -25.42 -5.00
CA TYR A 217 2.69 -24.47 -6.06
C TYR A 217 1.42 -23.78 -6.57
N ARG A 218 0.39 -24.55 -6.96
CA ARG A 218 -0.90 -23.99 -7.41
C ARG A 218 -1.52 -23.07 -6.36
N ASN A 219 -1.50 -23.45 -5.09
CA ASN A 219 -2.03 -22.63 -4.00
C ASN A 219 -1.21 -21.36 -3.79
N GLY A 220 0.11 -21.42 -3.96
CA GLY A 220 0.99 -20.25 -3.96
C GLY A 220 0.67 -19.27 -5.08
N ILE A 221 0.45 -19.79 -6.30
CA ILE A 221 0.01 -18.98 -7.44
C ILE A 221 -1.37 -18.37 -7.19
N ASN A 222 -2.34 -19.15 -6.69
CA ASN A 222 -3.68 -18.66 -6.36
C ASN A 222 -3.63 -17.51 -5.33
N LYS A 223 -2.83 -17.64 -4.27
CA LYS A 223 -2.61 -16.54 -3.30
C LYS A 223 -2.01 -15.30 -3.98
N GLY A 224 -1.08 -15.51 -4.91
CA GLY A 224 -0.51 -14.43 -5.70
C GLY A 224 -1.53 -13.74 -6.61
N LEU A 225 -2.43 -14.50 -7.25
CA LEU A 225 -3.50 -13.97 -8.09
C LEU A 225 -4.52 -13.16 -7.29
N TYR A 226 -4.99 -13.68 -6.15
CA TYR A 226 -5.85 -12.93 -5.23
C TYR A 226 -5.21 -11.60 -4.85
N LYS A 227 -3.91 -11.62 -4.50
CA LYS A 227 -3.16 -10.41 -4.17
C LYS A 227 -3.04 -9.43 -5.34
N ILE A 228 -2.81 -9.90 -6.57
CA ILE A 228 -2.71 -9.01 -7.74
C ILE A 228 -4.07 -8.36 -8.05
N MET A 229 -5.15 -9.13 -8.03
CA MET A 229 -6.50 -8.62 -8.28
C MET A 229 -6.93 -7.64 -7.20
N SER A 230 -6.62 -7.94 -5.93
CA SER A 230 -7.03 -7.11 -4.79
C SER A 230 -6.37 -5.74 -4.79
N LYS A 231 -5.20 -5.57 -5.44
CA LYS A 231 -4.54 -4.26 -5.59
C LYS A 231 -5.43 -3.23 -6.27
N MET A 232 -6.30 -3.64 -7.20
CA MET A 232 -7.26 -2.77 -7.88
C MET A 232 -8.67 -2.85 -7.27
N GLY A 233 -8.84 -3.58 -6.16
CA GLY A 233 -10.15 -3.80 -5.56
C GLY A 233 -11.05 -4.78 -6.34
N ILE A 234 -10.46 -5.71 -7.11
CA ILE A 234 -11.22 -6.69 -7.89
C ILE A 234 -11.35 -8.00 -7.12
N SER A 235 -12.59 -8.46 -6.94
CA SER A 235 -12.89 -9.67 -6.18
C SER A 235 -12.84 -10.96 -7.01
N THR A 236 -13.17 -10.93 -8.30
CA THR A 236 -13.32 -12.16 -9.12
C THR A 236 -12.39 -12.22 -10.32
N ILE A 237 -11.83 -13.40 -10.60
CA ILE A 237 -10.97 -13.60 -11.77
C ILE A 237 -11.74 -13.44 -13.08
N ALA A 238 -13.06 -13.65 -13.06
CA ALA A 238 -13.92 -13.43 -14.22
C ALA A 238 -13.89 -11.96 -14.66
N SER A 239 -13.96 -11.01 -13.71
CA SER A 239 -13.84 -9.57 -13.98
C SER A 239 -12.41 -9.14 -14.31
N TYR A 240 -11.40 -9.81 -13.74
CA TYR A 240 -10.00 -9.48 -14.01
C TYR A 240 -9.53 -9.95 -15.40
N ARG A 241 -10.11 -11.04 -15.93
CA ARG A 241 -9.80 -11.55 -17.27
C ARG A 241 -10.13 -10.48 -18.32
N CYS A 242 -9.24 -10.30 -19.30
CA CYS A 242 -9.36 -9.26 -20.33
C CYS A 242 -9.35 -7.80 -19.82
N SER A 243 -9.06 -7.57 -18.54
CA SER A 243 -9.05 -6.21 -17.95
C SER A 243 -7.89 -5.34 -18.43
N LYS A 244 -6.79 -5.96 -18.89
CA LYS A 244 -5.57 -5.27 -19.35
C LYS A 244 -5.00 -4.27 -18.33
N LEU A 245 -5.17 -4.54 -17.03
CA LEU A 245 -4.72 -3.68 -15.92
C LEU A 245 -3.21 -3.72 -15.71
N PHE A 246 -2.49 -3.35 -16.76
CA PHE A 246 -1.04 -3.26 -16.82
C PHE A 246 -0.62 -1.99 -17.59
N GLU A 247 0.50 -1.42 -17.19
CA GLU A 247 1.27 -0.55 -18.07
C GLU A 247 2.36 -1.37 -18.79
N ALA A 248 2.43 -1.27 -20.11
CA ALA A 248 3.53 -1.77 -20.92
C ALA A 248 4.64 -0.72 -21.00
N VAL A 249 5.73 -0.94 -20.25
CA VAL A 249 6.87 -0.02 -20.20
C VAL A 249 7.99 -0.59 -21.06
N GLY A 250 8.28 0.07 -22.19
CA GLY A 250 9.37 -0.35 -23.07
C GLY A 250 8.98 -1.29 -24.21
N LEU A 251 7.69 -1.39 -24.57
CA LEU A 251 7.22 -2.13 -25.75
C LEU A 251 6.95 -1.16 -26.88
N HIS A 252 7.36 -1.51 -28.09
CA HIS A 252 7.10 -0.70 -29.27
C HIS A 252 5.62 -0.75 -29.68
N ASP A 253 5.16 0.30 -30.37
CA ASP A 253 3.75 0.50 -30.71
C ASP A 253 3.20 -0.59 -31.65
N ASP A 254 4.04 -1.22 -32.47
CA ASP A 254 3.67 -2.36 -33.32
C ASP A 254 3.29 -3.60 -32.50
N VAL A 255 4.08 -3.93 -31.47
CA VAL A 255 3.84 -5.03 -30.55
C VAL A 255 2.60 -4.75 -29.71
N VAL A 256 2.47 -3.53 -29.19
CA VAL A 256 1.29 -3.13 -28.40
C VAL A 256 0.04 -3.16 -29.28
N GLY A 257 0.12 -2.61 -30.50
CA GLY A 257 -1.01 -2.54 -31.44
C GLY A 257 -1.50 -3.91 -31.89
N LEU A 258 -0.60 -4.85 -32.19
CA LEU A 258 -0.97 -6.19 -32.66
C LEU A 258 -1.34 -7.14 -31.51
N CYS A 259 -0.58 -7.13 -30.42
CA CYS A 259 -0.67 -8.16 -29.38
C CYS A 259 -1.37 -7.69 -28.10
N PHE A 260 -1.37 -6.40 -27.78
CA PHE A 260 -1.79 -5.89 -26.47
C PHE A 260 -2.70 -4.67 -26.61
N GLN A 261 -3.55 -4.64 -27.63
CA GLN A 261 -4.38 -3.49 -27.97
C GLN A 261 -5.16 -3.00 -26.75
N GLY A 262 -5.01 -1.71 -26.42
CA GLY A 262 -5.64 -1.06 -25.27
C GLY A 262 -4.83 -1.08 -23.98
N ALA A 263 -3.68 -1.75 -23.93
CA ALA A 263 -2.72 -1.55 -22.84
C ALA A 263 -2.06 -0.17 -22.96
N VAL A 264 -1.83 0.50 -21.83
CA VAL A 264 -1.12 1.78 -21.82
C VAL A 264 0.36 1.56 -22.11
N SER A 265 0.93 2.29 -23.09
CA SER A 265 2.36 2.36 -23.33
C SER A 265 2.76 3.76 -23.74
N ARG A 266 3.70 4.38 -23.01
CA ARG A 266 4.00 5.82 -23.13
C ARG A 266 5.31 6.13 -23.85
N ILE A 267 6.25 5.18 -23.86
CA ILE A 267 7.65 5.42 -24.23
C ILE A 267 8.17 4.56 -25.38
N GLY A 268 7.35 3.72 -26.02
CA GLY A 268 7.83 2.79 -27.05
C GLY A 268 8.90 1.83 -26.54
N GLY A 269 9.72 1.25 -27.42
CA GLY A 269 10.87 0.42 -27.04
C GLY A 269 11.06 -0.84 -27.91
N ALA A 270 11.05 -2.01 -27.29
CA ALA A 270 11.36 -3.28 -27.94
C ALA A 270 10.28 -3.70 -28.97
N SER A 271 10.72 -3.97 -30.19
CA SER A 271 9.93 -4.43 -31.35
C SER A 271 9.93 -5.96 -31.50
N PHE A 272 9.16 -6.51 -32.46
CA PHE A 272 9.15 -7.94 -32.75
C PHE A 272 10.55 -8.49 -33.11
N GLU A 273 11.34 -7.73 -33.87
CA GLU A 273 12.70 -8.11 -34.24
C GLU A 273 13.61 -8.27 -33.03
N ASP A 274 13.48 -7.39 -32.03
CA ASP A 274 14.29 -7.43 -30.81
C ASP A 274 13.96 -8.68 -29.99
N PHE A 275 12.67 -8.99 -29.83
CA PHE A 275 12.23 -10.21 -29.14
C PHE A 275 12.67 -11.48 -29.88
N GLN A 276 12.54 -11.50 -31.20
CA GLN A 276 13.03 -12.61 -32.02
C GLN A 276 14.54 -12.80 -31.85
N GLN A 277 15.31 -11.71 -31.86
CA GLN A 277 16.76 -11.76 -31.69
C GLN A 277 17.16 -12.25 -30.29
N ASP A 278 16.46 -11.81 -29.24
CA ASP A 278 16.66 -12.30 -27.87
C ASP A 278 16.36 -13.80 -27.75
N LEU A 279 15.28 -14.29 -28.39
CA LEU A 279 14.93 -15.71 -28.45
C LEU A 279 15.98 -16.54 -29.22
N LEU A 280 16.48 -16.03 -30.35
CA LEU A 280 17.57 -16.64 -31.12
C LEU A 280 18.84 -16.77 -30.27
N ASN A 281 19.23 -15.70 -29.58
CA ASN A 281 20.40 -15.67 -28.71
C ASN A 281 20.26 -16.62 -27.51
N LEU A 282 19.06 -16.74 -26.96
CA LEU A 282 18.75 -17.70 -25.90
C LEU A 282 18.79 -19.13 -26.41
N SER A 283 18.15 -19.44 -27.55
CA SER A 283 18.15 -20.77 -28.17
C SER A 283 19.56 -21.26 -28.45
N LYS A 284 20.41 -20.44 -29.09
CA LYS A 284 21.83 -20.76 -29.33
C LYS A 284 22.57 -21.17 -28.06
N ARG A 285 22.25 -20.57 -26.91
CA ARG A 285 22.86 -20.93 -25.61
C ARG A 285 22.24 -22.20 -25.03
N ALA A 286 20.92 -22.34 -25.08
CA ALA A 286 20.19 -23.46 -24.50
C ALA A 286 20.59 -24.82 -25.10
N TRP A 287 20.96 -24.87 -26.38
CA TRP A 287 21.40 -26.10 -27.06
C TRP A 287 22.88 -26.46 -26.85
N LEU A 288 23.65 -25.62 -26.15
CA LEU A 288 25.04 -25.91 -25.82
C LEU A 288 25.11 -26.71 -24.51
N ALA A 289 25.20 -28.03 -24.60
CA ALA A 289 25.25 -28.93 -23.44
C ALA A 289 26.34 -28.56 -22.40
N ARG A 290 27.45 -27.97 -22.84
CA ARG A 290 28.55 -27.50 -21.96
C ARG A 290 28.23 -26.24 -21.14
N LYS A 291 27.14 -25.54 -21.43
CA LYS A 291 26.72 -24.32 -20.71
C LYS A 291 25.55 -24.66 -19.78
N PRO A 292 25.76 -24.74 -18.46
CA PRO A 292 24.67 -24.95 -17.51
C PRO A 292 23.79 -23.71 -17.38
N ILE A 293 22.65 -23.85 -16.71
CA ILE A 293 21.79 -22.73 -16.31
C ILE A 293 22.58 -21.80 -15.39
N SER A 294 22.60 -20.50 -15.69
CA SER A 294 23.26 -19.50 -14.85
C SER A 294 22.43 -19.19 -13.60
N GLN A 295 23.09 -18.76 -12.52
CA GLN A 295 22.42 -18.30 -11.31
C GLN A 295 21.52 -17.06 -11.56
N GLY A 296 21.85 -16.28 -12.59
CA GLY A 296 21.23 -14.99 -12.89
C GLY A 296 21.68 -13.90 -11.92
N GLY A 297 21.00 -12.75 -11.95
CA GLY A 297 21.26 -11.62 -11.05
C GLY A 297 20.04 -10.74 -10.83
N LEU A 298 18.83 -11.22 -11.13
CA LEU A 298 17.64 -10.35 -11.11
C LEU A 298 17.20 -9.95 -9.68
N LEU A 299 17.24 -10.91 -8.74
CA LEU A 299 16.71 -10.70 -7.39
C LEU A 299 17.75 -10.18 -6.40
N LYS A 300 19.03 -10.47 -6.65
CA LYS A 300 20.19 -10.10 -5.84
C LYS A 300 21.38 -9.92 -6.76
N TYR A 301 22.27 -9.02 -6.38
CA TYR A 301 23.52 -8.80 -7.08
C TYR A 301 24.34 -10.09 -7.15
N VAL A 302 24.74 -10.43 -8.37
CA VAL A 302 25.69 -11.50 -8.68
C VAL A 302 26.69 -10.90 -9.65
N HIS A 303 27.98 -11.09 -9.39
CA HIS A 303 29.03 -10.57 -10.26
C HIS A 303 28.90 -11.13 -11.68
N GLY A 304 28.91 -10.25 -12.68
CA GLY A 304 28.67 -10.60 -14.09
C GLY A 304 27.20 -10.91 -14.45
N GLY A 305 26.26 -10.73 -13.51
CA GLY A 305 24.81 -10.86 -13.72
C GLY A 305 24.16 -9.55 -14.21
N GLU A 306 22.89 -9.38 -13.85
CA GLU A 306 22.15 -8.12 -14.10
C GLU A 306 22.77 -6.97 -13.30
N TYR A 307 22.76 -5.76 -13.87
CA TYR A 307 23.28 -4.58 -13.18
C TYR A 307 22.39 -4.21 -11.97
N HIS A 308 23.01 -3.65 -10.95
CA HIS A 308 22.32 -3.15 -9.74
C HIS A 308 22.82 -1.75 -9.40
N ALA A 309 21.87 -0.82 -9.21
CA ALA A 309 22.18 0.55 -8.80
C ALA A 309 22.77 0.63 -7.38
N TYR A 310 22.59 -0.41 -6.54
CA TYR A 310 23.30 -0.60 -5.28
C TYR A 310 24.18 -1.86 -5.34
N ASN A 311 25.27 -1.76 -6.11
CA ASN A 311 26.32 -2.77 -6.15
C ASN A 311 27.40 -2.51 -5.07
N PRO A 312 28.33 -3.47 -4.83
CA PRO A 312 29.34 -3.34 -3.78
C PRO A 312 30.23 -2.10 -3.89
N ASP A 313 30.56 -1.64 -5.09
CA ASP A 313 31.43 -0.48 -5.28
C ASP A 313 30.71 0.81 -4.87
N VAL A 314 29.46 0.99 -5.31
CA VAL A 314 28.61 2.13 -4.91
C VAL A 314 28.39 2.16 -3.40
N VAL A 315 28.17 1.00 -2.76
CA VAL A 315 27.99 0.92 -1.30
C VAL A 315 29.28 1.30 -0.56
N ARG A 316 30.43 0.80 -1.02
CA ARG A 316 31.74 1.04 -0.40
C ARG A 316 32.14 2.51 -0.50
N THR A 317 32.09 3.10 -1.69
CA THR A 317 32.50 4.49 -1.91
C THR A 317 31.59 5.48 -1.18
N LEU A 318 30.28 5.22 -1.13
CA LEU A 318 29.36 6.03 -0.34
C LEU A 318 29.73 6.00 1.17
N GLN A 319 29.97 4.81 1.71
CA GLN A 319 30.33 4.65 3.13
C GLN A 319 31.68 5.30 3.46
N GLN A 320 32.63 5.25 2.53
CA GLN A 320 33.91 5.95 2.66
C GLN A 320 33.70 7.47 2.70
N ALA A 321 32.97 8.03 1.72
CA ALA A 321 32.74 9.48 1.62
C ALA A 321 32.07 10.06 2.86
N VAL A 322 31.00 9.42 3.36
CA VAL A 322 30.29 9.93 4.55
C VAL A 322 31.11 9.77 5.84
N GLN A 323 32.05 8.83 5.87
CA GLN A 323 32.92 8.59 7.01
C GLN A 323 34.11 9.56 7.04
N SER A 324 34.70 9.87 5.87
CA SER A 324 35.82 10.82 5.77
C SER A 324 35.34 12.27 5.88
N GLY A 325 34.15 12.58 5.36
CA GLY A 325 33.68 13.97 5.26
C GLY A 325 34.32 14.75 4.11
N GLU A 326 35.14 14.11 3.28
CA GLU A 326 35.83 14.73 2.16
C GLU A 326 35.00 14.69 0.87
N TYR A 327 34.83 15.85 0.24
CA TYR A 327 34.03 15.94 -0.99
C TYR A 327 34.63 15.17 -2.17
N SER A 328 35.96 14.98 -2.21
CA SER A 328 36.62 14.20 -3.26
C SER A 328 36.20 12.72 -3.24
N ASP A 329 36.00 12.14 -2.06
CA ASP A 329 35.50 10.76 -1.93
C ASP A 329 34.03 10.67 -2.39
N TYR A 330 33.24 11.71 -2.12
CA TYR A 330 31.88 11.80 -2.66
C TYR A 330 31.87 11.88 -4.18
N GLN A 331 32.81 12.61 -4.79
CA GLN A 331 32.91 12.70 -6.25
C GLN A 331 33.22 11.33 -6.88
N GLU A 332 34.00 10.47 -6.24
CA GLU A 332 34.21 9.08 -6.70
C GLU A 332 32.90 8.27 -6.66
N TYR A 333 32.14 8.36 -5.56
CA TYR A 333 30.82 7.77 -5.45
C TYR A 333 29.85 8.31 -6.52
N ALA A 334 29.76 9.63 -6.65
CA ALA A 334 28.86 10.30 -7.57
C ALA A 334 29.18 9.92 -9.01
N LYS A 335 30.46 9.81 -9.37
CA LYS A 335 30.91 9.33 -10.68
C LYS A 335 30.39 7.93 -10.99
N LEU A 336 30.54 6.98 -10.07
CA LEU A 336 30.02 5.60 -10.25
C LEU A 336 28.50 5.57 -10.44
N VAL A 337 27.78 6.46 -9.77
CA VAL A 337 26.32 6.54 -9.85
C VAL A 337 25.84 7.24 -11.12
N ASN A 338 26.50 8.33 -11.53
CA ASN A 338 26.11 9.22 -12.62
C ASN A 338 26.59 8.70 -14.00
N GLU A 339 27.70 7.96 -14.06
CA GLU A 339 28.25 7.38 -15.31
C GLU A 339 27.88 5.89 -15.49
N ARG A 340 26.86 5.41 -14.76
CA ARG A 340 26.40 4.02 -14.84
C ARG A 340 25.78 3.68 -16.21
N PRO A 341 25.68 2.39 -16.58
CA PRO A 341 24.85 1.96 -17.70
C PRO A 341 23.39 2.37 -17.50
N ALA A 342 22.67 2.60 -18.61
CA ALA A 342 21.26 2.97 -18.57
C ALA A 342 20.43 1.96 -17.74
N THR A 343 20.01 2.40 -16.56
CA THR A 343 19.31 1.60 -15.54
C THR A 343 17.92 2.16 -15.28
N THR A 344 17.81 3.48 -15.26
CA THR A 344 16.57 4.25 -15.09
C THR A 344 16.36 5.19 -16.28
N LEU A 345 15.12 5.65 -16.54
CA LEU A 345 14.83 6.50 -17.71
C LEU A 345 15.65 7.79 -17.70
N ARG A 346 15.83 8.40 -16.52
CA ARG A 346 16.68 9.59 -16.35
C ARG A 346 18.15 9.39 -16.71
N ASP A 347 18.64 8.16 -16.85
CA ASP A 347 20.02 7.90 -17.30
C ASP A 347 20.18 8.21 -18.80
N LEU A 348 19.07 8.18 -19.56
CA LEU A 348 19.02 8.55 -20.98
C LEU A 348 18.64 10.02 -21.19
N LEU A 349 18.68 10.84 -20.14
CA LEU A 349 18.48 12.28 -20.19
C LEU A 349 19.76 12.98 -19.73
N ALA A 350 20.42 13.73 -20.61
CA ALA A 350 21.56 14.57 -20.28
C ALA A 350 21.11 15.95 -19.83
N ILE A 351 21.87 16.53 -18.88
CA ILE A 351 21.76 17.95 -18.53
C ILE A 351 22.57 18.73 -19.57
N THR A 352 21.94 19.70 -20.20
CA THR A 352 22.60 20.60 -21.15
C THR A 352 23.07 21.84 -20.39
N PRO A 353 24.38 22.14 -20.34
CA PRO A 353 24.89 23.32 -19.67
C PRO A 353 24.26 24.60 -20.25
N GLY A 354 23.94 25.57 -19.39
CA GLY A 354 23.49 26.89 -19.85
C GLY A 354 24.64 27.71 -20.43
N GLU A 355 24.35 28.62 -21.35
CA GLU A 355 25.37 29.53 -21.92
C GLU A 355 25.91 30.54 -20.90
N ASN A 356 25.18 30.77 -19.79
CA ASN A 356 25.45 31.80 -18.79
C ASN A 356 25.63 31.21 -17.38
N ALA A 357 26.73 30.50 -17.14
CA ALA A 357 27.05 30.02 -15.80
C ALA A 357 27.19 31.19 -14.80
N VAL A 358 26.72 30.98 -13.56
CA VAL A 358 26.81 31.96 -12.47
C VAL A 358 27.83 31.53 -11.41
N ASN A 359 28.26 32.44 -10.55
CA ASN A 359 29.11 32.07 -9.43
C ASN A 359 28.28 31.24 -8.43
N ILE A 360 28.84 30.15 -7.91
CA ILE A 360 28.20 29.34 -6.87
C ILE A 360 27.85 30.16 -5.61
N ALA A 361 28.56 31.25 -5.35
CA ALA A 361 28.24 32.18 -4.26
C ALA A 361 26.87 32.88 -4.43
N ASP A 362 26.40 33.05 -5.68
CA ASP A 362 25.10 33.65 -6.00
C ASP A 362 23.96 32.63 -5.95
N VAL A 363 24.28 31.33 -5.95
CA VAL A 363 23.30 30.24 -5.80
C VAL A 363 22.87 30.13 -4.35
N GLU A 364 21.57 29.96 -4.12
CA GLU A 364 20.97 29.84 -2.79
C GLU A 364 21.77 28.88 -1.88
N PRO A 365 21.91 29.21 -0.59
CA PRO A 365 22.74 28.43 0.32
C PRO A 365 22.17 27.02 0.53
N ALA A 366 23.04 26.07 0.91
CA ALA A 366 22.64 24.68 1.14
C ALA A 366 21.49 24.54 2.17
N SER A 367 21.39 25.47 3.12
CA SER A 367 20.29 25.55 4.09
C SER A 367 18.89 25.67 3.46
N GLU A 368 18.76 26.26 2.28
CA GLU A 368 17.48 26.31 1.55
C GLU A 368 17.17 24.98 0.86
N LEU A 369 18.19 24.24 0.42
CA LEU A 369 18.03 22.89 -0.15
C LEU A 369 17.65 21.86 0.93
N PHE A 370 18.22 21.93 2.12
CA PHE A 370 17.92 20.98 3.20
C PHE A 370 16.43 20.97 3.59
N LYS A 371 15.75 22.13 3.54
CA LYS A 371 14.29 22.22 3.76
C LYS A 371 13.47 21.41 2.74
N ARG A 372 14.06 21.10 1.58
CA ARG A 372 13.46 20.33 0.50
C ARG A 372 13.85 18.85 0.54
N PHE A 373 14.82 18.48 1.37
CA PHE A 373 15.25 17.09 1.54
C PHE A 373 14.57 16.45 2.74
N ASP A 374 14.08 15.23 2.53
CA ASP A 374 13.67 14.38 3.64
C ASP A 374 14.32 12.99 3.60
N THR A 375 14.48 12.42 4.79
CA THR A 375 14.67 10.97 4.89
C THR A 375 13.31 10.31 4.77
N ALA A 376 13.16 9.46 3.75
CA ALA A 376 11.88 8.90 3.36
C ALA A 376 11.26 8.05 4.49
N ALA A 377 9.94 7.89 4.46
CA ALA A 377 9.17 7.15 5.46
C ALA A 377 9.67 5.71 5.67
N MET A 378 10.34 5.45 6.79
CA MET A 378 10.81 4.14 7.19
C MET A 378 10.44 3.89 8.64
N SER A 379 9.59 2.89 8.90
CA SER A 379 9.03 2.69 10.24
C SER A 379 10.08 2.23 11.25
N ILE A 380 10.00 2.75 12.47
CA ILE A 380 10.52 2.05 13.65
C ILE A 380 9.89 0.65 13.74
N GLY A 381 10.72 -0.36 13.97
CA GLY A 381 10.36 -1.78 13.82
C GLY A 381 10.99 -2.37 12.56
N ALA A 382 10.79 -1.76 11.39
CA ALA A 382 11.55 -2.13 10.20
C ALA A 382 13.03 -1.77 10.38
N LEU A 383 13.29 -0.54 10.83
CA LEU A 383 14.59 -0.08 11.28
C LEU A 383 14.75 -0.26 12.79
N SER A 384 15.99 -0.41 13.25
CA SER A 384 16.33 -0.32 14.66
C SER A 384 16.03 1.10 15.20
N PRO A 385 15.73 1.24 16.50
CA PRO A 385 15.57 2.56 17.13
C PRO A 385 16.78 3.47 16.90
N GLU A 386 17.99 2.92 16.97
CA GLU A 386 19.23 3.68 16.80
C GLU A 386 19.35 4.26 15.38
N ALA A 387 19.03 3.47 14.35
CA ALA A 387 19.04 3.94 12.96
C ALA A 387 17.97 4.99 12.71
N HIS A 388 16.78 4.81 13.29
CA HIS A 388 15.65 5.72 13.12
C HIS A 388 15.89 7.07 13.79
N GLU A 389 16.40 7.06 15.02
CA GLU A 389 16.77 8.28 15.74
C GLU A 389 17.94 9.02 15.08
N ALA A 390 18.96 8.29 14.59
CA ALA A 390 20.11 8.91 13.94
C ALA A 390 19.72 9.67 12.65
N LEU A 391 18.75 9.15 11.88
CA LEU A 391 18.20 9.88 10.74
C LEU A 391 17.50 11.17 11.18
N ALA A 392 16.69 11.10 12.24
CA ALA A 392 15.96 12.27 12.73
C ALA A 392 16.90 13.35 13.25
N GLU A 393 17.88 12.96 14.07
CA GLU A 393 18.88 13.87 14.63
C GLU A 393 19.71 14.54 13.53
N ALA A 394 20.14 13.78 12.51
CA ALA A 394 20.90 14.33 11.40
C ALA A 394 20.10 15.38 10.61
N MET A 395 18.86 15.06 10.24
CA MET A 395 18.02 15.94 9.43
C MET A 395 17.60 17.20 10.19
N ASN A 396 17.25 17.07 11.46
CA ASN A 396 16.88 18.22 12.28
C ASN A 396 18.07 19.17 12.48
N SER A 397 19.29 18.64 12.64
CA SER A 397 20.51 19.44 12.81
C SER A 397 20.84 20.31 11.60
N ILE A 398 20.49 19.86 10.38
CA ILE A 398 20.69 20.63 9.14
C ILE A 398 19.43 21.41 8.70
N GLY A 399 18.35 21.37 9.48
CA GLY A 399 17.09 22.05 9.16
C GLY A 399 16.23 21.35 8.09
N GLY A 400 16.59 20.12 7.70
CA GLY A 400 15.77 19.26 6.85
C GLY A 400 14.71 18.48 7.63
N ASN A 401 14.15 17.45 7.01
CA ASN A 401 13.07 16.66 7.59
C ASN A 401 13.37 15.17 7.65
N SER A 402 12.84 14.50 8.66
CA SER A 402 12.80 13.04 8.73
C SER A 402 11.37 12.56 8.90
N ASN A 403 11.10 11.34 8.44
CA ASN A 403 9.76 10.78 8.43
C ASN A 403 9.66 9.53 9.32
N SER A 404 8.71 9.56 10.27
CA SER A 404 8.47 8.49 11.24
C SER A 404 8.13 7.12 10.61
N GLY A 405 7.55 7.12 9.40
CA GLY A 405 6.99 5.93 8.77
C GLY A 405 5.77 5.38 9.53
N GLU A 406 5.30 4.20 9.11
CA GLU A 406 4.04 3.59 9.58
C GLU A 406 4.10 2.97 10.99
N GLY A 407 5.14 3.24 11.78
CA GLY A 407 5.45 2.50 13.01
C GLY A 407 5.02 3.16 14.32
N GLY A 408 4.45 4.36 14.28
CA GLY A 408 4.34 5.26 15.43
C GLY A 408 5.68 5.92 15.75
N GLU A 409 5.70 6.73 16.81
CA GLU A 409 6.92 7.32 17.35
C GLU A 409 6.85 7.36 18.88
N ASP A 410 7.99 7.19 19.54
CA ASP A 410 8.07 7.24 20.99
C ASP A 410 7.84 8.68 21.49
N PRO A 411 6.86 8.93 22.38
CA PRO A 411 6.63 10.25 22.94
C PRO A 411 7.84 10.86 23.65
N ALA A 412 8.79 10.04 24.12
CA ALA A 412 10.04 10.53 24.71
C ALA A 412 10.92 11.34 23.73
N ARG A 413 10.66 11.25 22.43
CA ARG A 413 11.37 12.02 21.39
C ARG A 413 10.78 13.41 21.17
N TYR A 414 9.54 13.66 21.59
CA TYR A 414 8.88 14.94 21.39
C TYR A 414 9.61 16.05 22.14
N GLY A 415 9.77 17.22 21.50
CA GLY A 415 10.54 18.33 22.05
C GLY A 415 12.07 18.13 22.07
N THR A 416 12.59 17.03 21.50
CA THR A 416 14.03 16.77 21.36
C THR A 416 14.49 16.88 19.91
N ASN A 417 15.80 16.92 19.68
CA ASN A 417 16.37 16.87 18.33
C ASN A 417 16.15 15.52 17.60
N LYS A 418 15.54 14.53 18.27
CA LYS A 418 15.25 13.21 17.68
C LYS A 418 13.82 13.10 17.16
N VAL A 419 12.98 14.13 17.27
CA VAL A 419 11.60 14.08 16.76
C VAL A 419 11.59 13.96 15.24
N SER A 420 10.75 13.11 14.66
CA SER A 420 10.57 13.14 13.20
C SER A 420 9.62 14.29 12.83
N ARG A 421 10.07 15.26 12.05
CA ARG A 421 9.22 16.41 11.65
C ARG A 421 8.06 16.01 10.73
N ILE A 422 8.19 14.88 10.02
CA ILE A 422 7.11 14.27 9.22
C ILE A 422 6.53 13.06 9.96
N LYS A 423 5.22 13.07 10.15
CA LYS A 423 4.45 12.03 10.83
C LYS A 423 3.54 11.34 9.82
N GLN A 424 3.61 10.01 9.72
CA GLN A 424 2.86 9.26 8.71
C GLN A 424 1.56 8.68 9.27
N VAL A 425 0.47 8.87 8.54
CA VAL A 425 -0.83 8.23 8.78
C VAL A 425 -1.03 7.17 7.70
N ALA A 426 -0.96 5.90 8.08
CA ALA A 426 -1.11 4.73 7.19
C ALA A 426 -2.29 3.85 7.65
N SER A 427 -2.70 2.88 6.83
CA SER A 427 -3.87 2.00 7.06
C SER A 427 -3.88 1.27 8.40
N GLY A 428 -2.71 0.92 8.96
CA GLY A 428 -2.66 0.28 10.28
C GLY A 428 -3.00 1.21 11.46
N ARG A 429 -2.95 2.54 11.26
CA ARG A 429 -3.05 3.59 12.30
C ARG A 429 -2.16 3.32 13.52
N PHE A 430 -1.02 2.66 13.33
CA PHE A 430 -0.12 2.33 14.42
C PHE A 430 0.48 3.61 15.04
N GLY A 431 0.27 3.78 16.34
CA GLY A 431 0.82 4.91 17.10
C GLY A 431 0.28 6.28 16.70
N VAL A 432 -0.84 6.35 15.96
CA VAL A 432 -1.45 7.61 15.55
C VAL A 432 -2.37 8.10 16.67
N THR A 433 -1.86 9.03 17.48
CA THR A 433 -2.60 9.69 18.57
C THR A 433 -2.65 11.22 18.34
N PRO A 434 -3.50 11.97 19.06
CA PRO A 434 -3.50 13.43 19.01
C PRO A 434 -2.11 14.03 19.27
N ALA A 435 -1.41 13.57 20.31
CA ALA A 435 -0.05 14.02 20.64
C ALA A 435 0.95 13.71 19.52
N TYR A 436 0.82 12.55 18.85
CA TYR A 436 1.63 12.22 17.68
C TYR A 436 1.40 13.19 16.52
N LEU A 437 0.15 13.57 16.26
CA LEU A 437 -0.23 14.44 15.14
C LEU A 437 0.16 15.90 15.36
N VAL A 438 0.06 16.42 16.59
CA VAL A 438 0.41 17.82 16.91
C VAL A 438 1.92 18.08 17.00
N ASN A 439 2.73 17.03 17.10
CA ASN A 439 4.20 17.09 17.05
C ASN A 439 4.75 16.88 15.62
N ALA A 440 3.95 17.23 14.60
CA ALA A 440 4.30 17.15 13.18
C ALA A 440 4.35 18.55 12.55
N ASP A 441 5.34 18.77 11.68
CA ASP A 441 5.34 19.89 10.72
C ASP A 441 4.65 19.48 9.41
N VAL A 442 4.75 18.19 9.05
CA VAL A 442 4.05 17.60 7.92
C VAL A 442 3.40 16.29 8.36
N ILE A 443 2.13 16.12 8.04
CA ILE A 443 1.43 14.85 8.22
C ILE A 443 1.27 14.20 6.84
N GLN A 444 1.88 13.03 6.64
CA GLN A 444 1.82 12.31 5.38
C GLN A 444 0.79 11.18 5.43
N ILE A 445 -0.28 11.31 4.66
CA ILE A 445 -1.23 10.23 4.35
C ILE A 445 -0.54 9.27 3.37
N LYS A 446 -0.27 8.06 3.82
CA LYS A 446 0.38 7.02 3.01
C LYS A 446 -0.66 6.16 2.31
N VAL A 447 -1.06 6.56 1.10
CA VAL A 447 -1.95 5.74 0.26
C VAL A 447 -1.21 4.52 -0.28
N ALA A 448 0.02 4.71 -0.76
CA ALA A 448 0.82 3.62 -1.31
C ALA A 448 2.35 3.84 -1.13
N GLN A 449 3.14 2.82 -1.47
CA GLN A 449 4.61 2.90 -1.58
C GLN A 449 5.10 2.11 -2.79
N GLY A 450 6.15 2.58 -3.46
CA GLY A 450 6.61 2.00 -4.73
C GLY A 450 6.98 0.51 -4.71
N ALA A 451 7.47 0.01 -3.57
CA ALA A 451 7.86 -1.40 -3.43
C ALA A 451 6.69 -2.41 -3.33
N LYS A 452 5.48 -1.91 -3.05
CA LYS A 452 4.25 -2.70 -2.87
C LYS A 452 2.99 -1.83 -2.92
N PRO A 453 2.71 -1.18 -4.05
CA PRO A 453 1.47 -0.43 -4.20
C PRO A 453 0.26 -1.39 -4.23
N GLY A 454 -0.90 -0.88 -3.79
CA GLY A 454 -2.12 -1.66 -3.60
C GLY A 454 -2.07 -2.68 -2.46
N GLU A 455 -1.08 -2.57 -1.54
CA GLU A 455 -0.89 -3.48 -0.41
C GLU A 455 -0.48 -2.74 0.88
N GLY A 456 -0.72 -3.39 2.02
CA GLY A 456 -0.40 -2.85 3.34
C GLY A 456 1.06 -3.01 3.79
N GLY A 457 1.38 -2.28 4.86
CA GLY A 457 2.59 -2.45 5.68
C GLY A 457 2.79 -3.90 6.14
N GLN A 458 4.05 -4.31 6.32
CA GLN A 458 4.37 -5.66 6.81
C GLN A 458 5.54 -5.58 7.80
N LEU A 459 5.32 -6.11 9.00
CA LEU A 459 6.36 -6.30 10.00
C LEU A 459 6.28 -7.74 10.54
N PRO A 460 7.30 -8.58 10.26
CA PRO A 460 7.41 -9.92 10.82
C PRO A 460 7.34 -9.94 12.35
N GLY A 461 6.67 -10.94 12.92
CA GLY A 461 6.37 -11.01 14.37
C GLY A 461 7.61 -11.08 15.27
N ASP A 462 8.70 -11.65 14.79
CA ASP A 462 10.01 -11.67 15.46
C ASP A 462 10.64 -10.27 15.60
N LYS A 463 10.17 -9.28 14.82
CA LYS A 463 10.51 -7.86 14.96
C LYS A 463 9.51 -7.08 15.82
N VAL A 464 8.45 -7.72 16.29
CA VAL A 464 7.45 -7.09 17.17
C VAL A 464 7.84 -7.35 18.62
N THR A 465 8.94 -6.72 19.03
CA THR A 465 9.41 -6.76 20.43
C THR A 465 8.42 -6.04 21.36
N PRO A 466 8.49 -6.21 22.68
CA PRO A 466 7.63 -5.48 23.62
C PRO A 466 7.66 -3.96 23.42
N TYR A 467 8.83 -3.41 23.06
CA TYR A 467 8.99 -1.99 22.74
C TYR A 467 8.18 -1.59 21.49
N ILE A 468 8.33 -2.33 20.39
CA ILE A 468 7.57 -2.07 19.16
C ILE A 468 6.07 -2.28 19.37
N ALA A 469 5.70 -3.34 20.10
CA ALA A 469 4.31 -3.63 20.42
C ALA A 469 3.63 -2.49 21.18
N LYS A 470 4.35 -1.90 22.17
CA LYS A 470 3.90 -0.72 22.93
C LYS A 470 3.66 0.48 22.04
N LEU A 471 4.61 0.85 21.17
CA LEU A 471 4.48 1.99 20.25
C LEU A 471 3.30 1.84 19.29
N ARG A 472 3.00 0.60 18.90
CA ARG A 472 1.96 0.29 17.93
C ARG A 472 0.61 -0.07 18.55
N TYR A 473 0.49 -0.08 19.88
CA TYR A 473 -0.69 -0.58 20.60
C TYR A 473 -1.14 -1.95 20.08
N SER A 474 -0.18 -2.89 20.04
CA SER A 474 -0.31 -4.22 19.48
C SER A 474 0.26 -5.29 20.41
N VAL A 475 0.18 -6.56 20.00
CA VAL A 475 0.60 -7.71 20.82
C VAL A 475 2.03 -8.13 20.48
N PRO A 476 2.93 -8.28 21.48
CA PRO A 476 4.30 -8.75 21.24
C PRO A 476 4.36 -10.09 20.49
N GLY A 477 5.30 -10.24 19.56
CA GLY A 477 5.55 -11.47 18.79
C GLY A 477 4.57 -11.74 17.64
N VAL A 478 3.49 -10.96 17.52
CA VAL A 478 2.47 -11.15 16.48
C VAL A 478 2.90 -10.42 15.20
N THR A 479 2.82 -11.10 14.05
CA THR A 479 3.11 -10.48 12.75
C THR A 479 2.05 -9.41 12.43
N LEU A 480 2.52 -8.20 12.10
CA LEU A 480 1.64 -7.09 11.73
C LEU A 480 1.59 -6.96 10.21
N ILE A 481 0.45 -7.34 9.63
CA ILE A 481 0.10 -7.05 8.24
C ILE A 481 -1.00 -5.99 8.30
N SER A 482 -0.70 -4.79 7.84
CA SER A 482 -1.70 -3.72 7.77
C SER A 482 -2.73 -4.03 6.68
N PRO A 483 -3.97 -3.55 6.82
CA PRO A 483 -4.93 -3.59 5.73
C PRO A 483 -4.35 -2.92 4.47
N PRO A 484 -4.60 -3.43 3.25
CA PRO A 484 -4.24 -2.71 2.03
C PRO A 484 -4.89 -1.33 1.91
N PRO A 485 -6.20 -1.15 2.14
CA PRO A 485 -6.81 0.16 2.07
C PRO A 485 -6.70 0.91 3.40
N HIS A 486 -6.81 2.22 3.32
CA HIS A 486 -7.32 3.00 4.43
C HIS A 486 -8.82 2.75 4.53
N HIS A 487 -9.34 2.21 5.65
CA HIS A 487 -10.77 1.97 5.80
C HIS A 487 -11.63 3.25 5.92
N ASP A 488 -10.97 4.41 5.95
CA ASP A 488 -11.56 5.76 5.90
C ASP A 488 -11.19 6.51 4.61
N ILE A 489 -10.76 5.80 3.56
CA ILE A 489 -10.53 6.34 2.21
C ILE A 489 -10.99 5.32 1.17
N TYR A 490 -12.27 5.34 0.84
CA TYR A 490 -12.86 4.52 -0.23
C TYR A 490 -13.14 5.31 -1.51
N SER A 491 -12.99 6.63 -1.45
CA SER A 491 -13.12 7.54 -2.58
C SER A 491 -12.34 8.83 -2.35
N ILE A 492 -12.39 9.75 -3.32
CA ILE A 492 -11.70 11.04 -3.22
C ILE A 492 -12.29 11.95 -2.14
N GLU A 493 -13.60 11.91 -1.92
CA GLU A 493 -14.27 12.67 -0.87
C GLU A 493 -13.91 12.17 0.53
N ASP A 494 -13.67 10.87 0.70
CA ASP A 494 -13.15 10.32 1.96
C ASP A 494 -11.71 10.78 2.23
N LEU A 495 -10.86 10.84 1.20
CA LEU A 495 -9.53 11.44 1.33
C LEU A 495 -9.65 12.90 1.76
N ALA A 496 -10.55 13.67 1.16
CA ALA A 496 -10.80 15.06 1.54
C ALA A 496 -11.25 15.16 3.00
N GLN A 497 -12.07 14.21 3.48
CA GLN A 497 -12.48 14.14 4.87
C GLN A 497 -11.31 13.86 5.81
N LEU A 498 -10.41 12.92 5.49
CA LEU A 498 -9.21 12.69 6.30
C LEU A 498 -8.27 13.90 6.30
N ILE A 499 -8.07 14.57 5.16
CA ILE A 499 -7.27 15.81 5.09
C ILE A 499 -7.89 16.86 6.01
N PHE A 500 -9.22 17.01 5.99
CA PHE A 500 -9.94 17.90 6.88
C PHE A 500 -9.74 17.52 8.35
N ASP A 501 -9.91 16.25 8.73
CA ASP A 501 -9.67 15.76 10.10
C ASP A 501 -8.27 16.12 10.62
N LEU A 502 -7.25 15.96 9.77
CA LEU A 502 -5.85 16.24 10.12
C LEU A 502 -5.58 17.75 10.26
N LYS A 503 -6.15 18.58 9.38
CA LYS A 503 -6.07 20.05 9.50
C LYS A 503 -6.82 20.58 10.72
N GLN A 504 -7.91 19.92 11.14
CA GLN A 504 -8.64 20.31 12.35
C GLN A 504 -7.85 20.03 13.63
N VAL A 505 -7.17 18.87 13.74
CA VAL A 505 -6.35 18.54 14.93
C VAL A 505 -5.01 19.26 14.97
N ASN A 506 -4.36 19.46 13.83
CA ASN A 506 -3.12 20.23 13.73
C ASN A 506 -3.19 21.25 12.57
N PRO A 507 -3.70 22.47 12.81
CA PRO A 507 -3.84 23.48 11.78
C PRO A 507 -2.51 24.07 11.29
N LYS A 508 -1.38 23.75 11.93
CA LYS A 508 -0.04 24.23 11.55
C LYS A 508 0.67 23.26 10.59
N ALA A 509 0.28 22.00 10.54
CA ALA A 509 0.94 20.99 9.71
C ALA A 509 0.49 21.07 8.25
N MET A 510 1.44 20.88 7.33
CA MET A 510 1.11 20.60 5.93
C MET A 510 0.63 19.16 5.78
N ILE A 511 -0.38 18.93 4.94
CA ILE A 511 -0.87 17.59 4.65
C ILE A 511 -0.28 17.09 3.33
N SER A 512 0.51 16.03 3.44
CA SER A 512 1.14 15.31 2.32
C SER A 512 0.32 14.08 1.96
N VAL A 513 0.12 13.82 0.66
CA VAL A 513 -0.45 12.56 0.17
C VAL A 513 0.60 11.82 -0.65
N LYS A 514 0.98 10.63 -0.19
CA LYS A 514 1.97 9.78 -0.86
C LYS A 514 1.29 8.79 -1.81
N LEU A 515 1.48 9.06 -3.10
CA LEU A 515 1.03 8.27 -4.25
C LEU A 515 2.20 7.50 -4.85
N VAL A 516 1.91 6.55 -5.72
CA VAL A 516 2.92 5.81 -6.49
C VAL A 516 2.69 6.06 -7.98
N SER A 517 3.78 6.21 -8.73
CA SER A 517 3.72 6.40 -10.17
C SER A 517 3.04 5.20 -10.85
N GLU A 518 2.00 5.49 -11.62
CA GLU A 518 1.32 4.62 -12.58
C GLU A 518 0.54 5.50 -13.57
N PRO A 519 -0.02 4.96 -14.67
CA PRO A 519 -0.86 5.73 -15.57
C PRO A 519 -2.12 6.25 -14.87
N GLY A 520 -2.45 7.52 -15.05
CA GLY A 520 -3.62 8.16 -14.43
C GLY A 520 -3.32 8.84 -13.09
N VAL A 521 -2.09 8.72 -12.58
CA VAL A 521 -1.68 9.40 -11.33
C VAL A 521 -1.83 10.92 -11.44
N GLY A 522 -1.69 11.51 -12.64
CA GLY A 522 -1.92 12.94 -12.84
C GLY A 522 -3.37 13.34 -12.57
N THR A 523 -4.33 12.54 -13.06
CA THR A 523 -5.76 12.75 -12.76
C THR A 523 -6.02 12.63 -11.26
N ILE A 524 -5.48 11.60 -10.62
CA ILE A 524 -5.61 11.41 -9.16
C ILE A 524 -5.03 12.61 -8.41
N ALA A 525 -3.85 13.11 -8.80
CA ALA A 525 -3.22 14.26 -8.19
C ALA A 525 -4.07 15.53 -8.29
N THR A 526 -4.80 15.75 -9.40
CA THR A 526 -5.76 16.87 -9.48
C THR A 526 -6.91 16.72 -8.49
N GLY A 527 -7.41 15.50 -8.26
CA GLY A 527 -8.40 15.20 -7.23
C GLY A 527 -7.85 15.47 -5.84
N VAL A 528 -6.64 14.99 -5.55
CA VAL A 528 -5.94 15.21 -4.27
C VAL A 528 -5.73 16.71 -3.99
N ALA A 529 -5.39 17.49 -5.01
CA ALA A 529 -5.28 18.94 -4.89
C ALA A 529 -6.64 19.60 -4.57
N LYS A 530 -7.73 19.16 -5.21
CA LYS A 530 -9.10 19.61 -4.91
C LYS A 530 -9.60 19.13 -3.53
N ALA A 531 -9.03 18.05 -3.01
CA ALA A 531 -9.22 17.55 -1.66
C ALA A 531 -8.39 18.31 -0.60
N TYR A 532 -7.75 19.42 -0.99
CA TYR A 532 -7.06 20.36 -0.10
C TYR A 532 -5.74 19.84 0.51
N ALA A 533 -5.07 18.87 -0.14
CA ALA A 533 -3.70 18.53 0.23
C ALA A 533 -2.74 19.69 -0.07
N ASP A 534 -1.67 19.82 0.71
CA ASP A 534 -0.65 20.87 0.52
C ASP A 534 0.57 20.31 -0.24
N LEU A 535 0.82 19.01 -0.12
CA LEU A 535 1.96 18.32 -0.73
C LEU A 535 1.54 16.99 -1.35
N ILE A 536 2.07 16.66 -2.53
CA ILE A 536 1.87 15.36 -3.18
C ILE A 536 3.24 14.72 -3.40
N THR A 537 3.42 13.52 -2.89
CA THR A 537 4.63 12.72 -3.14
C THR A 537 4.34 11.69 -4.22
N ILE A 538 5.11 11.72 -5.32
CA ILE A 538 5.09 10.69 -6.36
C ILE A 538 6.26 9.74 -6.12
N ALA A 539 5.96 8.53 -5.66
CA ALA A 539 6.96 7.50 -5.40
C ALA A 539 7.22 6.62 -6.62
N GLY A 540 8.49 6.39 -6.96
CA GLY A 540 8.92 5.45 -7.99
C GLY A 540 8.91 3.99 -7.53
N TYR A 541 8.79 3.07 -8.48
CA TYR A 541 8.84 1.61 -8.26
C TYR A 541 10.10 1.12 -7.51
N ASP A 542 11.22 1.84 -7.65
CA ASP A 542 12.53 1.53 -7.11
C ASP A 542 12.68 1.94 -5.62
N GLY A 543 11.59 2.44 -5.01
CA GLY A 543 11.50 2.72 -3.58
C GLY A 543 11.83 1.50 -2.69
N GLY A 544 12.47 1.76 -1.55
CA GLY A 544 12.87 0.73 -0.58
C GLY A 544 11.71 0.12 0.21
N THR A 545 11.96 -1.03 0.83
CA THR A 545 11.05 -1.65 1.81
C THR A 545 11.81 -2.59 2.77
N GLY A 546 11.36 -2.67 4.02
CA GLY A 546 11.85 -3.67 4.98
C GLY A 546 11.33 -5.08 4.70
N ALA A 547 10.07 -5.20 4.24
CA ALA A 547 9.42 -6.46 3.91
C ALA A 547 8.31 -6.26 2.86
N SER A 548 8.34 -7.07 1.80
CA SER A 548 7.38 -7.06 0.70
C SER A 548 7.44 -8.39 -0.08
N PRO A 549 6.33 -8.85 -0.68
CA PRO A 549 6.39 -9.91 -1.70
C PRO A 549 7.32 -9.53 -2.85
N LEU A 550 8.13 -10.48 -3.31
CA LEU A 550 9.06 -10.25 -4.43
C LEU A 550 8.34 -9.83 -5.72
N SER A 551 7.16 -10.38 -5.98
CA SER A 551 6.35 -10.02 -7.16
C SER A 551 5.97 -8.54 -7.17
N SER A 552 5.67 -7.94 -6.01
CA SER A 552 5.27 -6.54 -5.94
C SER A 552 6.47 -5.62 -6.10
N VAL A 553 7.62 -5.96 -5.50
CA VAL A 553 8.88 -5.23 -5.71
C VAL A 553 9.26 -5.22 -7.20
N LYS A 554 9.10 -6.35 -7.89
CA LYS A 554 9.55 -6.52 -9.27
C LYS A 554 8.56 -6.13 -10.34
N TYR A 555 7.26 -6.04 -10.07
CA TYR A 555 6.24 -5.89 -11.12
C TYR A 555 5.16 -4.85 -10.83
N ALA A 556 5.20 -4.09 -9.73
CA ALA A 556 4.18 -3.08 -9.43
C ALA A 556 4.79 -1.68 -9.26
N GLY A 557 4.06 -0.64 -9.66
CA GLY A 557 4.57 0.73 -9.72
C GLY A 557 5.47 1.00 -10.94
N CYS A 558 5.61 2.25 -11.32
CA CYS A 558 6.33 2.70 -12.53
C CYS A 558 7.49 3.66 -12.20
N PRO A 559 8.38 3.98 -13.16
CA PRO A 559 9.41 5.00 -12.98
C PRO A 559 8.79 6.33 -12.56
N TRP A 560 9.36 6.98 -11.54
CA TRP A 560 8.83 8.25 -11.07
C TRP A 560 8.91 9.33 -12.15
N GLU A 561 9.83 9.23 -13.11
CA GLU A 561 9.96 10.16 -14.24
C GLU A 561 8.62 10.26 -15.00
N LEU A 562 7.95 9.13 -15.23
CA LEU A 562 6.65 9.09 -15.92
C LEU A 562 5.55 9.73 -15.07
N GLY A 563 5.46 9.33 -13.79
CA GLY A 563 4.40 9.82 -12.90
C GLY A 563 4.54 11.28 -12.51
N LEU A 564 5.79 11.77 -12.35
CA LEU A 564 6.09 13.14 -12.00
C LEU A 564 5.70 14.09 -13.13
N VAL A 565 6.11 13.77 -14.37
CA VAL A 565 5.75 14.57 -15.55
C VAL A 565 4.23 14.61 -15.75
N GLU A 566 3.56 13.45 -15.68
CA GLU A 566 2.10 13.38 -15.78
C GLU A 566 1.40 14.24 -14.71
N THR A 567 1.90 14.18 -13.47
CA THR A 567 1.37 14.97 -12.35
C THR A 567 1.60 16.46 -12.54
N GLN A 568 2.82 16.87 -12.94
CA GLN A 568 3.16 18.25 -13.25
C GLN A 568 2.22 18.80 -14.31
N GLN A 569 2.13 18.11 -15.45
CA GLN A 569 1.31 18.52 -16.59
C GLN A 569 -0.17 18.60 -16.21
N ALA A 570 -0.72 17.59 -15.55
CA ALA A 570 -2.14 17.57 -15.16
C ALA A 570 -2.49 18.71 -14.18
N LEU A 571 -1.65 18.98 -13.17
CA LEU A 571 -1.88 20.06 -12.22
C LEU A 571 -1.77 21.44 -12.86
N VAL A 572 -0.85 21.63 -13.80
CA VAL A 572 -0.68 22.89 -14.54
C VAL A 572 -1.89 23.12 -15.46
N ALA A 573 -2.26 22.10 -16.24
CA ALA A 573 -3.39 22.14 -17.17
C ALA A 573 -4.76 22.33 -16.47
N ASN A 574 -4.87 22.02 -15.18
CA ASN A 574 -6.07 22.29 -14.38
C ASN A 574 -5.96 23.57 -13.54
N GLY A 575 -4.85 24.30 -13.63
CA GLY A 575 -4.61 25.52 -12.87
C GLY A 575 -4.58 25.28 -11.35
N LEU A 576 -4.03 24.15 -10.90
CA LEU A 576 -3.92 23.74 -9.49
C LEU A 576 -2.46 23.69 -9.01
N ARG A 577 -1.48 23.69 -9.91
CA ARG A 577 -0.06 23.46 -9.58
C ARG A 577 0.53 24.41 -8.53
N HIS A 578 0.16 25.69 -8.58
CA HIS A 578 0.60 26.74 -7.65
C HIS A 578 0.19 26.54 -6.18
N LYS A 579 -0.76 25.62 -5.88
CA LYS A 579 -1.23 25.31 -4.53
C LYS A 579 -0.57 24.09 -3.91
N ILE A 580 0.20 23.34 -4.69
CA ILE A 580 0.69 22.01 -4.32
C ILE A 580 2.19 21.99 -4.39
N ARG A 581 2.86 21.59 -3.31
CA ARG A 581 4.27 21.21 -3.38
C ARG A 581 4.38 19.80 -3.94
N LEU A 582 5.11 19.61 -5.03
CA LEU A 582 5.41 18.28 -5.55
C LEU A 582 6.69 17.72 -4.95
N GLN A 583 6.61 16.51 -4.42
CA GLN A 583 7.75 15.75 -3.93
C GLN A 583 7.92 14.49 -4.77
N VAL A 584 9.17 14.06 -4.96
CA VAL A 584 9.48 12.77 -5.56
C VAL A 584 10.37 11.95 -4.64
N ASP A 585 10.14 10.64 -4.59
CA ASP A 585 11.08 9.67 -4.03
C ASP A 585 11.17 8.43 -4.92
N GLY A 586 12.21 7.62 -4.70
CA GLY A 586 12.52 6.46 -5.56
C GLY A 586 13.91 6.55 -6.15
N GLY A 587 14.86 5.85 -5.51
CA GLY A 587 16.21 5.68 -6.03
C GLY A 587 17.07 6.93 -6.25
N LEU A 588 16.71 8.09 -5.68
CA LEU A 588 17.52 9.31 -5.71
C LEU A 588 18.82 9.11 -4.90
N LYS A 589 19.97 9.51 -5.47
CA LYS A 589 21.31 9.20 -4.95
C LYS A 589 22.31 10.36 -5.01
N THR A 590 22.18 11.28 -5.96
CA THR A 590 23.15 12.36 -6.25
C THR A 590 22.44 13.67 -6.57
N GLY A 591 23.19 14.78 -6.63
CA GLY A 591 22.69 16.08 -7.07
C GLY A 591 22.16 16.07 -8.51
N VAL A 592 22.69 15.22 -9.39
CA VAL A 592 22.15 15.04 -10.76
C VAL A 592 20.70 14.55 -10.74
N ASP A 593 20.37 13.61 -9.85
CA ASP A 593 18.98 13.15 -9.68
C ASP A 593 18.06 14.30 -9.25
N ILE A 594 18.55 15.20 -8.39
CA ILE A 594 17.80 16.37 -7.89
C ILE A 594 17.54 17.38 -9.00
N ILE A 595 18.54 17.72 -9.79
CA ILE A 595 18.40 18.66 -10.90
C ILE A 595 17.40 18.13 -11.93
N LYS A 596 17.53 16.85 -12.33
CA LYS A 596 16.60 16.23 -13.28
C LYS A 596 15.18 16.19 -12.73
N ALA A 597 15.01 15.78 -11.47
CA ALA A 597 13.70 15.78 -10.84
C ALA A 597 13.08 17.19 -10.73
N ALA A 598 13.88 18.20 -10.40
CA ALA A 598 13.44 19.59 -10.32
C ALA A 598 12.94 20.07 -11.69
N ILE A 599 13.72 19.85 -12.74
CA ILE A 599 13.35 20.21 -14.12
C ILE A 599 12.01 19.59 -14.52
N LEU A 600 11.81 18.30 -14.19
CA LEU A 600 10.58 17.57 -14.51
C LEU A 600 9.37 17.94 -13.65
N GLY A 601 9.52 18.74 -12.58
CA GLY A 601 8.39 19.28 -11.81
C GLY A 601 8.50 19.24 -10.29
N ALA A 602 9.51 18.56 -9.72
CA ALA A 602 9.63 18.36 -8.28
C ALA A 602 10.18 19.60 -7.54
N GLU A 603 9.72 19.79 -6.31
CA GLU A 603 10.16 20.85 -5.39
C GLU A 603 10.84 20.31 -4.13
N SER A 604 10.61 19.02 -3.83
CA SER A 604 11.14 18.34 -2.64
C SER A 604 11.50 16.89 -3.01
N PHE A 605 12.45 16.31 -2.27
CA PHE A 605 13.11 15.08 -2.65
C PHE A 605 13.28 14.18 -1.43
N GLY A 606 12.75 12.96 -1.55
CA GLY A 606 12.81 11.96 -0.49
C GLY A 606 13.88 10.89 -0.71
N PHE A 607 14.64 10.61 0.34
CA PHE A 607 15.78 9.68 0.31
C PHE A 607 15.63 8.58 1.34
N GLY A 608 15.40 7.35 0.88
CA GLY A 608 15.29 6.19 1.77
C GLY A 608 16.61 5.41 1.89
N THR A 609 17.02 4.78 0.78
CA THR A 609 18.12 3.82 0.81
C THR A 609 19.50 4.47 0.96
N GLY A 610 19.76 5.61 0.32
CA GLY A 610 21.04 6.32 0.42
C GLY A 610 21.46 6.61 1.87
N PRO A 611 20.62 7.30 2.66
CA PRO A 611 20.86 7.53 4.09
C PRO A 611 21.04 6.24 4.91
N MET A 612 20.35 5.15 4.55
CA MET A 612 20.56 3.85 5.21
C MET A 612 21.93 3.24 4.91
N VAL A 613 22.41 3.38 3.67
CA VAL A 613 23.77 2.97 3.30
C VAL A 613 24.80 3.84 4.02
N ALA A 614 24.55 5.16 4.14
CA ALA A 614 25.39 6.07 4.91
C ALA A 614 25.50 5.69 6.39
N LEU A 615 24.40 5.19 7.01
CA LEU A 615 24.41 4.64 8.37
C LEU A 615 25.04 3.24 8.49
N GLY A 616 25.44 2.61 7.38
CA GLY A 616 26.19 1.35 7.37
C GLY A 616 25.49 0.15 6.74
N CYS A 617 24.32 0.32 6.10
CA CYS A 617 23.67 -0.78 5.36
C CYS A 617 24.58 -1.32 4.24
N LYS A 618 24.79 -2.65 4.22
CA LYS A 618 25.55 -3.36 3.16
C LYS A 618 24.68 -3.92 2.03
N TYR A 619 23.41 -3.51 1.95
CA TYR A 619 22.45 -3.91 0.92
C TYR A 619 22.24 -5.44 0.74
N LEU A 620 22.38 -6.23 1.82
CA LEU A 620 22.28 -7.70 1.79
C LEU A 620 20.87 -8.27 1.52
N ARG A 621 19.84 -7.41 1.56
CA ARG A 621 18.41 -7.75 1.38
C ARG A 621 17.84 -8.79 2.37
N ILE A 622 18.32 -8.75 3.61
CA ILE A 622 17.86 -9.62 4.71
C ILE A 622 17.04 -8.87 5.78
N CYS A 623 16.55 -7.67 5.46
CA CYS A 623 15.84 -6.77 6.39
C CYS A 623 14.60 -7.41 7.06
N HIS A 624 13.96 -8.36 6.37
CA HIS A 624 12.76 -9.08 6.79
C HIS A 624 13.07 -10.28 7.70
N LEU A 625 14.33 -10.71 7.81
CA LEU A 625 14.74 -11.89 8.57
C LEU A 625 15.22 -11.56 9.99
N ASN A 626 15.11 -10.28 10.40
CA ASN A 626 15.59 -9.76 11.67
C ASN A 626 17.09 -9.99 11.98
N ASN A 627 17.89 -10.41 10.99
CA ASN A 627 19.30 -10.77 11.16
C ASN A 627 20.26 -9.80 10.45
N CYS A 628 19.93 -8.50 10.46
CA CYS A 628 20.73 -7.47 9.81
C CYS A 628 22.15 -7.42 10.39
N ALA A 629 23.15 -7.77 9.57
CA ALA A 629 24.56 -7.87 9.97
C ALA A 629 25.21 -6.55 10.44
N THR A 630 24.52 -5.42 10.32
CA THR A 630 25.04 -4.08 10.67
C THR A 630 24.12 -3.34 11.66
N GLY A 631 23.18 -4.04 12.29
CA GLY A 631 22.30 -3.45 13.31
C GLY A 631 21.29 -2.40 12.80
N VAL A 632 21.18 -2.18 11.48
CA VAL A 632 20.31 -1.13 10.89
C VAL A 632 18.84 -1.57 10.82
N ALA A 633 18.56 -2.74 10.26
CA ALA A 633 17.21 -3.21 9.96
C ALA A 633 16.82 -4.45 10.79
N THR A 634 17.04 -4.39 12.10
CA THR A 634 16.81 -5.49 13.06
C THR A 634 16.31 -4.95 14.39
N GLN A 635 15.55 -5.76 15.12
CA GLN A 635 15.18 -5.56 16.52
C GLN A 635 15.92 -6.49 17.46
N ASP A 636 16.82 -7.34 16.94
CA ASP A 636 17.69 -8.18 17.77
C ASP A 636 18.68 -7.32 18.56
N ASP A 637 18.61 -7.43 19.88
CA ASP A 637 19.40 -6.59 20.79
C ASP A 637 20.91 -6.84 20.65
N LYS A 638 21.35 -8.07 20.36
CA LYS A 638 22.76 -8.39 20.21
C LYS A 638 23.31 -7.75 18.93
N LEU A 639 22.56 -7.84 17.83
CA LEU A 639 22.94 -7.24 16.56
C LEU A 639 22.96 -5.70 16.65
N ARG A 640 21.97 -5.10 17.32
CA ARG A 640 21.93 -3.66 17.55
C ARG A 640 23.12 -3.19 18.39
N LYS A 641 23.34 -3.80 19.56
CA LYS A 641 24.41 -3.39 20.49
C LYS A 641 25.81 -3.59 19.92
N ASN A 642 26.05 -4.70 19.20
CA ASN A 642 27.41 -5.08 18.82
C ASN A 642 27.79 -4.70 17.38
N HIS A 643 26.84 -4.39 16.51
CA HIS A 643 27.11 -4.16 15.08
C HIS A 643 26.55 -2.87 14.51
N TYR A 644 25.75 -2.11 15.27
CA TYR A 644 25.33 -0.78 14.83
C TYR A 644 26.44 0.25 15.07
N HIS A 645 26.90 0.89 14.00
CA HIS A 645 27.96 1.93 14.02
C HIS A 645 27.56 3.16 13.18
N GLY A 646 26.26 3.33 12.93
CA GLY A 646 25.70 4.48 12.23
C GLY A 646 25.64 5.68 13.17
N LEU A 647 26.21 6.81 12.76
CA LEU A 647 26.21 8.05 13.54
C LEU A 647 25.53 9.17 12.74
N PRO A 648 24.81 10.11 13.38
CA PRO A 648 24.07 11.16 12.69
C PRO A 648 24.92 11.96 11.69
N PHE A 649 26.17 12.29 12.03
CA PHE A 649 27.05 13.08 11.16
C PHE A 649 27.29 12.44 9.77
N LYS A 650 27.22 11.10 9.64
CA LYS A 650 27.36 10.43 8.35
C LYS A 650 26.21 10.79 7.40
N VAL A 651 25.02 10.91 7.95
CA VAL A 651 23.83 11.33 7.20
C VAL A 651 23.89 12.82 6.90
N THR A 652 24.37 13.64 7.84
CA THR A 652 24.66 15.06 7.61
C THR A 652 25.62 15.25 6.42
N ASN A 653 26.78 14.59 6.44
CA ASN A 653 27.76 14.64 5.35
C ASN A 653 27.13 14.24 4.01
N TYR A 654 26.33 13.15 3.98
CA TYR A 654 25.63 12.71 2.78
C TYR A 654 24.77 13.81 2.15
N PHE A 655 23.96 14.49 2.96
CA PHE A 655 23.10 15.57 2.47
C PHE A 655 23.88 16.84 2.13
N GLU A 656 24.93 17.18 2.88
CA GLU A 656 25.82 18.29 2.56
C GLU A 656 26.50 18.11 1.20
N PHE A 657 26.96 16.90 0.90
CA PHE A 657 27.56 16.60 -0.40
C PHE A 657 26.54 16.70 -1.55
N ILE A 658 25.35 16.15 -1.38
CA ILE A 658 24.28 16.25 -2.40
C ILE A 658 23.88 17.72 -2.59
N ALA A 659 23.73 18.49 -1.51
CA ALA A 659 23.43 19.91 -1.61
C ALA A 659 24.54 20.68 -2.33
N ARG A 660 25.81 20.35 -2.04
CA ARG A 660 26.96 20.96 -2.73
C ARG A 660 26.95 20.63 -4.24
N GLU A 661 26.82 19.37 -4.62
CA GLU A 661 26.75 18.97 -6.04
C GLU A 661 25.56 19.64 -6.73
N THR A 662 24.39 19.70 -6.08
CA THR A 662 23.20 20.37 -6.61
C THR A 662 23.48 21.85 -6.88
N ARG A 663 24.14 22.56 -5.95
CA ARG A 663 24.51 23.98 -6.13
C ARG A 663 25.54 24.17 -7.23
N GLU A 664 26.53 23.28 -7.34
CA GLU A 664 27.53 23.29 -8.41
C GLU A 664 26.85 23.12 -9.79
N LEU A 665 25.87 22.23 -9.91
CA LEU A 665 25.10 22.03 -11.14
C LEU A 665 24.18 23.22 -11.45
N MET A 666 23.52 23.79 -10.44
CA MET A 666 22.71 25.01 -10.60
C MET A 666 23.56 26.18 -11.11
N ALA A 667 24.76 26.36 -10.56
CA ALA A 667 25.71 27.38 -11.01
C ALA A 667 26.10 27.17 -12.48
N GLN A 668 26.41 25.94 -12.88
CA GLN A 668 26.71 25.59 -14.28
C GLN A 668 25.54 25.82 -15.23
N LEU A 669 24.31 25.66 -14.75
CA LEU A 669 23.08 25.93 -15.51
C LEU A 669 22.70 27.42 -15.54
N GLY A 670 23.38 28.28 -14.78
CA GLY A 670 23.06 29.70 -14.69
C GLY A 670 21.84 30.01 -13.82
N VAL A 671 21.50 29.13 -12.88
CA VAL A 671 20.29 29.22 -12.06
C VAL A 671 20.65 29.43 -10.59
N THR A 672 20.09 30.47 -9.96
CA THR A 672 20.40 30.81 -8.56
C THR A 672 19.42 30.24 -7.55
N ARG A 673 18.19 29.89 -7.96
CA ARG A 673 17.16 29.28 -7.10
C ARG A 673 16.64 27.99 -7.71
N LEU A 674 16.47 26.95 -6.90
CA LEU A 674 16.07 25.62 -7.38
C LEU A 674 14.71 25.65 -8.09
N VAL A 675 13.78 26.49 -7.62
CA VAL A 675 12.45 26.59 -8.23
C VAL A 675 12.46 27.14 -9.65
N ASP A 676 13.51 27.85 -10.05
CA ASP A 676 13.65 28.40 -11.40
C ASP A 676 14.03 27.30 -12.42
N LEU A 677 14.42 26.11 -11.95
CA LEU A 677 14.56 24.92 -12.80
C LEU A 677 13.22 24.28 -13.16
N ILE A 678 12.17 24.51 -12.37
CA ILE A 678 10.92 23.75 -12.49
C ILE A 678 10.22 24.08 -13.81
N GLY A 679 10.06 23.06 -14.66
CA GLY A 679 9.49 23.21 -15.99
C GLY A 679 10.48 23.64 -17.07
N ARG A 680 11.77 23.83 -16.75
CA ARG A 680 12.84 24.13 -17.71
C ARG A 680 13.33 22.88 -18.44
N THR A 681 12.40 22.17 -19.09
CA THR A 681 12.69 20.93 -19.82
C THR A 681 13.64 21.13 -21.00
N ASP A 682 13.81 22.38 -21.45
CA ASP A 682 14.84 22.81 -22.41
C ASP A 682 16.28 22.53 -21.94
N LEU A 683 16.50 22.42 -20.63
CA LEU A 683 17.80 22.09 -20.04
C LEU A 683 18.12 20.60 -20.06
N LEU A 684 17.19 19.76 -20.55
CA LEU A 684 17.40 18.32 -20.72
C LEU A 684 17.44 17.95 -22.19
N LYS A 685 18.30 17.00 -22.52
CA LYS A 685 18.42 16.42 -23.85
C LYS A 685 18.36 14.91 -23.78
N GLU A 686 17.55 14.30 -24.63
CA GLU A 686 17.53 12.85 -24.80
C GLU A 686 18.88 12.34 -25.37
N LEU A 687 19.40 11.26 -24.77
CA LEU A 687 20.60 10.57 -25.20
C LEU A 687 20.24 9.32 -26.00
N ASP A 688 21.12 8.96 -26.93
CA ASP A 688 21.02 7.68 -27.64
C ASP A 688 21.20 6.51 -26.67
N GLY A 689 20.39 5.47 -26.86
CA GLY A 689 20.53 4.21 -26.14
C GLY A 689 21.78 3.42 -26.52
N PHE A 690 22.29 2.62 -25.60
CA PHE A 690 23.42 1.70 -25.81
C PHE A 690 23.01 0.40 -26.52
N THR A 691 21.75 -0.03 -26.36
CA THR A 691 21.21 -1.23 -27.00
C THR A 691 20.16 -0.87 -28.05
N ALA A 692 19.92 -1.76 -29.02
CA ALA A 692 18.89 -1.58 -30.05
C ALA A 692 17.49 -1.33 -29.45
N LYS A 693 17.18 -1.94 -28.30
CA LYS A 693 15.93 -1.73 -27.56
C LYS A 693 15.84 -0.34 -26.95
N GLN A 694 16.95 0.16 -26.39
CA GLN A 694 17.02 1.49 -25.77
C GLN A 694 16.92 2.61 -26.82
N GLN A 695 17.51 2.42 -28.00
CA GLN A 695 17.46 3.40 -29.11
C GLN A 695 16.06 3.63 -29.69
N LYS A 696 15.11 2.75 -29.38
CA LYS A 696 13.71 2.82 -29.83
C LYS A 696 12.79 3.43 -28.76
N LEU A 697 13.35 3.88 -27.64
CA LEU A 697 12.58 4.63 -26.65
C LEU A 697 12.28 6.03 -27.19
N ALA A 698 11.07 6.51 -26.91
CA ALA A 698 10.61 7.86 -27.25
C ALA A 698 10.44 8.67 -25.96
N LEU A 699 11.53 9.24 -25.45
CA LEU A 699 11.53 10.00 -24.18
C LEU A 699 11.22 11.48 -24.37
N SER A 700 11.19 11.99 -25.60
CA SER A 700 10.85 13.39 -25.93
C SER A 700 9.55 13.88 -25.29
N LYS A 701 8.53 13.02 -25.14
CA LYS A 701 7.28 13.35 -24.45
C LYS A 701 7.45 13.74 -22.98
N LEU A 702 8.53 13.27 -22.34
CA LEU A 702 8.87 13.65 -20.95
C LEU A 702 9.41 15.08 -20.87
N LEU A 703 9.83 15.65 -22.00
CA LEU A 703 10.44 16.98 -22.10
C LEU A 703 9.45 18.04 -22.59
N GLU A 704 8.17 17.68 -22.75
CA GLU A 704 7.11 18.64 -23.08
C GLU A 704 6.79 19.55 -21.88
N THR A 705 6.93 20.85 -22.07
CA THR A 705 6.61 21.86 -21.06
C THR A 705 5.11 22.15 -21.05
N ALA A 706 4.47 22.08 -19.88
CA ALA A 706 3.09 22.55 -19.71
C ALA A 706 3.07 24.07 -19.46
N GLU A 707 2.19 24.78 -20.16
CA GLU A 707 2.00 26.23 -19.96
C GLU A 707 1.03 26.50 -18.80
N PRO A 708 1.39 27.36 -17.82
CA PRO A 708 0.50 27.70 -16.73
C PRO A 708 -0.60 28.65 -17.20
N HIS A 709 -1.75 28.60 -16.53
CA HIS A 709 -2.80 29.61 -16.72
C HIS A 709 -2.27 30.99 -16.31
N ALA A 710 -2.79 32.05 -16.95
CA ALA A 710 -2.40 33.42 -16.66
C ALA A 710 -2.45 33.73 -15.14
N GLY A 711 -1.35 34.26 -14.61
CA GLY A 711 -1.20 34.61 -13.19
C GLY A 711 -0.88 33.45 -12.24
N LYS A 712 -0.78 32.20 -12.72
CA LYS A 712 -0.43 31.03 -11.89
C LYS A 712 1.02 30.58 -12.12
N ALA A 713 1.66 30.08 -11.08
CA ALA A 713 3.04 29.56 -11.13
C ALA A 713 3.10 28.05 -11.50
N LEU A 714 4.26 27.62 -11.98
CA LEU A 714 4.61 26.21 -12.25
C LEU A 714 5.04 25.42 -11.01
N TYR A 715 5.16 26.09 -9.87
CA TYR A 715 5.56 25.56 -8.57
C TYR A 715 4.69 26.13 -7.46
N CYS A 716 4.77 25.58 -6.24
CA CYS A 716 3.94 25.99 -5.11
C CYS A 716 4.24 27.43 -4.65
N THR A 717 3.25 28.32 -4.69
CA THR A 717 3.33 29.71 -4.21
C THR A 717 2.23 30.07 -3.21
N GLU A 718 1.19 29.24 -3.09
CA GLU A 718 0.03 29.48 -2.24
C GLU A 718 -0.29 28.27 -1.35
N ASN A 719 -0.98 28.52 -0.24
CA ASN A 719 -1.52 27.46 0.62
C ASN A 719 -2.85 26.91 0.04
N ASN A 720 -3.25 25.72 0.47
CA ASN A 720 -4.48 25.06 0.00
C ASN A 720 -5.49 24.84 1.15
N PRO A 721 -6.15 25.90 1.66
CA PRO A 721 -7.10 25.76 2.76
C PRO A 721 -8.36 24.98 2.31
N PRO A 722 -8.97 24.19 3.20
CA PRO A 722 -10.25 23.55 2.91
C PRO A 722 -11.37 24.57 2.71
N PHE A 723 -12.37 24.21 1.92
CA PHE A 723 -13.57 25.04 1.73
C PHE A 723 -14.40 25.19 3.01
N ASP A 724 -14.51 24.11 3.78
CA ASP A 724 -15.14 24.15 5.10
C ASP A 724 -14.16 24.72 6.13
N ASN A 725 -14.61 25.71 6.89
CA ASN A 725 -13.81 26.40 7.89
C ASN A 725 -13.89 25.76 9.28
N GLY A 726 -14.71 24.74 9.49
CA GLY A 726 -14.86 24.07 10.78
C GLY A 726 -15.40 24.99 11.89
N LEU A 727 -16.41 25.81 11.58
CA LEU A 727 -16.90 26.87 12.48
C LEU A 727 -17.28 26.36 13.87
N LEU A 728 -17.95 25.20 13.97
CA LEU A 728 -18.32 24.61 15.26
C LEU A 728 -17.11 24.13 16.06
N ASN A 729 -16.08 23.59 15.40
CA ASN A 729 -14.81 23.24 16.05
C ASN A 729 -14.10 24.49 16.61
N ALA A 730 -14.04 25.56 15.81
CA ALA A 730 -13.45 26.82 16.23
C ALA A 730 -14.19 27.44 17.42
N GLN A 731 -15.52 27.42 17.38
CA GLN A 731 -16.37 27.92 18.47
C GLN A 731 -16.18 27.12 19.76
N LEU A 732 -16.19 25.78 19.68
CA LEU A 732 -15.96 24.91 20.83
C LEU A 732 -14.58 25.16 21.44
N LEU A 733 -13.52 25.19 20.62
CA LEU A 733 -12.16 25.44 21.09
C LEU A 733 -12.04 26.83 21.74
N GLN A 734 -12.59 27.87 21.11
CA GLN A 734 -12.54 29.24 21.63
C GLN A 734 -13.16 29.33 23.03
N GLN A 735 -14.30 28.69 23.25
CA GLN A 735 -14.98 28.70 24.56
C GLN A 735 -14.29 27.82 25.60
N ALA A 736 -13.73 26.67 25.18
CA ALA A 736 -13.10 25.71 26.07
C ALA A 736 -11.67 26.09 26.47
N LYS A 737 -10.95 26.85 25.64
CA LYS A 737 -9.52 27.14 25.80
C LYS A 737 -9.13 27.68 27.20
N PRO A 738 -9.82 28.66 27.80
CA PRO A 738 -9.46 29.14 29.15
C PRO A 738 -9.51 28.03 30.21
N PHE A 739 -10.49 27.13 30.11
CA PHE A 739 -10.67 26.03 31.05
C PHE A 739 -9.66 24.91 30.82
N VAL A 740 -9.25 24.66 29.57
CA VAL A 740 -8.14 23.76 29.26
C VAL A 740 -6.84 24.28 29.85
N ASP A 741 -6.57 25.58 29.72
CA ASP A 741 -5.35 26.22 30.24
C ASP A 741 -5.29 26.13 31.78
N GLU A 742 -6.42 26.33 32.46
CA GLU A 742 -6.54 26.27 33.92
C GLU A 742 -6.77 24.86 34.49
N ARG A 743 -6.88 23.82 33.64
CA ARG A 743 -7.25 22.44 34.00
C ARG A 743 -8.55 22.36 34.82
N GLN A 744 -9.58 23.04 34.34
CA GLN A 744 -10.90 23.05 34.95
C GLN A 744 -11.93 22.35 34.07
N SER A 745 -12.80 21.56 34.69
CA SER A 745 -13.95 20.99 33.98
C SER A 745 -14.97 22.08 33.65
N LYS A 746 -15.55 21.99 32.45
CA LYS A 746 -16.61 22.89 32.00
C LYS A 746 -17.59 22.16 31.09
N THR A 747 -18.87 22.54 31.17
CA THR A 747 -19.93 22.02 30.30
C THR A 747 -20.40 23.07 29.29
N PHE A 748 -20.62 22.63 28.05
CA PHE A 748 -21.12 23.43 26.93
C PHE A 748 -22.28 22.72 26.20
N TRP A 749 -23.10 23.49 25.49
CA TRP A 749 -24.24 23.00 24.72
C TRP A 749 -24.24 23.62 23.32
N PHE A 750 -24.47 22.80 22.30
CA PHE A 750 -24.48 23.21 20.90
C PHE A 750 -25.57 22.48 20.12
N ASP A 751 -26.08 23.11 19.06
CA ASP A 751 -26.78 22.40 17.99
C ASP A 751 -25.74 21.86 17.00
N ILE A 752 -26.03 20.73 16.36
CA ILE A 752 -25.14 20.11 15.37
C ILE A 752 -25.91 19.63 14.13
N ARG A 753 -25.26 19.73 12.97
CA ARG A 753 -25.80 19.29 11.67
C ARG A 753 -24.80 18.39 10.96
N ASN A 754 -25.27 17.62 9.97
CA ASN A 754 -24.42 16.71 9.19
C ASN A 754 -23.28 17.43 8.44
N THR A 755 -23.37 18.75 8.26
CA THR A 755 -22.32 19.60 7.70
C THR A 755 -21.21 19.92 8.70
N ASP A 756 -21.46 19.79 10.00
CA ASP A 756 -20.46 20.00 11.06
C ASP A 756 -19.64 18.73 11.24
N ARG A 757 -18.45 18.74 10.63
CA ARG A 757 -17.56 17.57 10.53
C ARG A 757 -16.39 17.66 11.50
N SER A 758 -15.86 16.51 11.90
CA SER A 758 -14.66 16.42 12.74
C SER A 758 -14.79 17.13 14.09
N VAL A 759 -16.02 17.29 14.60
CA VAL A 759 -16.28 18.05 15.84
C VAL A 759 -15.57 17.41 17.02
N GLY A 760 -14.76 18.21 17.72
CA GLY A 760 -13.92 17.80 18.85
C GLY A 760 -12.42 17.67 18.51
N ALA A 761 -12.07 17.63 17.23
CA ALA A 761 -10.68 17.45 16.78
C ALA A 761 -9.77 18.62 17.20
N SER A 762 -10.20 19.87 16.98
CA SER A 762 -9.40 21.05 17.32
C SER A 762 -9.20 21.21 18.83
N LEU A 763 -10.22 20.89 19.63
CA LEU A 763 -10.11 20.87 21.08
C LEU A 763 -9.11 19.80 21.53
N SER A 764 -9.20 18.60 20.97
CA SER A 764 -8.31 17.49 21.30
C SER A 764 -6.87 17.77 20.91
N GLY A 765 -6.64 18.37 19.74
CA GLY A 765 -5.31 18.83 19.31
C GLY A 765 -4.73 19.88 20.26
N TYR A 766 -5.53 20.84 20.69
CA TYR A 766 -5.11 21.85 21.65
C TYR A 766 -4.76 21.25 23.03
N ILE A 767 -5.57 20.32 23.53
CA ILE A 767 -5.28 19.58 24.77
C ILE A 767 -3.99 18.79 24.64
N ALA A 768 -3.82 18.05 23.54
CA ALA A 768 -2.65 17.21 23.32
C ALA A 768 -1.35 18.03 23.19
N GLN A 769 -1.42 19.21 22.56
CA GLN A 769 -0.30 20.13 22.47
C GLN A 769 0.12 20.68 23.84
N THR A 770 -0.86 21.00 24.69
CA THR A 770 -0.60 21.69 25.98
C THR A 770 -0.31 20.70 27.12
N HIS A 771 -1.03 19.58 27.17
CA HIS A 771 -1.04 18.64 28.30
C HIS A 771 -0.79 17.17 27.91
N GLY A 772 -0.59 16.88 26.62
CA GLY A 772 -0.48 15.50 26.12
C GLY A 772 -1.82 14.77 26.04
N ASP A 773 -1.80 13.51 25.58
CA ASP A 773 -3.02 12.76 25.23
C ASP A 773 -4.00 12.54 26.40
N GLN A 774 -3.53 12.50 27.65
CA GLN A 774 -4.35 12.19 28.84
C GLN A 774 -4.32 13.29 29.91
N GLY A 775 -3.67 14.43 29.63
CA GLY A 775 -3.35 15.41 30.67
C GLY A 775 -4.56 16.14 31.26
N LEU A 776 -5.74 16.05 30.64
CA LEU A 776 -6.99 16.64 31.11
C LEU A 776 -8.04 15.57 31.50
N ALA A 777 -7.67 14.29 31.57
CA ALA A 777 -8.62 13.21 31.82
C ALA A 777 -9.36 13.31 33.18
N ALA A 778 -8.75 13.95 34.18
CA ALA A 778 -9.37 14.15 35.50
C ALA A 778 -10.40 15.29 35.53
N ASP A 779 -10.25 16.29 34.65
CA ASP A 779 -11.02 17.53 34.66
C ASP A 779 -11.63 17.81 33.27
N PRO A 780 -12.57 16.96 32.81
CA PRO A 780 -12.97 16.93 31.41
C PRO A 780 -13.79 18.16 30.99
N ILE A 781 -13.61 18.56 29.74
CA ILE A 781 -14.53 19.41 29.00
C ILE A 781 -15.68 18.55 28.47
N LYS A 782 -16.91 18.91 28.85
CA LYS A 782 -18.14 18.21 28.46
C LYS A 782 -18.91 19.05 27.45
N ALA A 783 -19.24 18.48 26.30
CA ALA A 783 -20.04 19.15 25.29
C ALA A 783 -21.27 18.30 24.92
N TYR A 784 -22.45 18.91 25.07
CA TYR A 784 -23.72 18.32 24.69
C TYR A 784 -24.17 18.87 23.34
N PHE A 785 -24.58 17.98 22.45
CA PHE A 785 -25.01 18.27 21.10
C PHE A 785 -26.42 17.76 20.86
N ASN A 786 -27.21 18.51 20.09
CA ASN A 786 -28.54 18.12 19.64
C ASN A 786 -28.63 18.22 18.11
N GLY A 787 -29.00 17.12 17.45
CA GLY A 787 -29.09 17.03 15.99
C GLY A 787 -28.31 15.87 15.40
N THR A 788 -27.88 16.00 14.13
CA THR A 788 -27.11 14.96 13.43
C THR A 788 -25.66 15.40 13.31
N ALA A 789 -24.69 14.60 13.75
CA ALA A 789 -23.28 14.91 13.55
C ALA A 789 -22.79 14.50 12.16
N GLY A 790 -21.97 15.33 11.52
CA GLY A 790 -21.29 14.97 10.28
C GLY A 790 -20.25 13.86 10.47
N GLN A 791 -19.50 13.59 9.39
CA GLN A 791 -18.40 12.61 9.42
C GLN A 791 -17.38 12.94 10.51
N SER A 792 -16.76 11.90 11.09
CA SER A 792 -15.63 12.02 12.02
C SER A 792 -15.98 12.71 13.35
N PHE A 793 -17.20 12.55 13.87
CA PHE A 793 -17.56 13.05 15.19
C PHE A 793 -16.66 12.45 16.30
N GLY A 794 -16.00 13.30 17.08
CA GLY A 794 -15.04 12.87 18.09
C GLY A 794 -13.78 12.21 17.51
N VAL A 795 -13.37 12.59 16.29
CA VAL A 795 -12.09 12.14 15.74
C VAL A 795 -10.91 12.68 16.54
N TRP A 796 -9.90 11.84 16.77
CA TRP A 796 -8.72 12.16 17.58
C TRP A 796 -9.07 12.59 19.02
N ASN A 797 -10.15 12.06 19.60
CA ASN A 797 -10.60 12.49 20.92
C ASN A 797 -9.51 12.25 22.01
N ALA A 798 -9.12 13.33 22.69
CA ALA A 798 -8.12 13.29 23.77
C ALA A 798 -8.76 12.94 25.13
N GLY A 799 -7.94 12.47 26.06
CA GLY A 799 -8.33 12.32 27.46
C GLY A 799 -8.69 13.68 28.07
N GLY A 800 -9.95 13.80 28.52
CA GLY A 800 -10.52 15.06 29.00
C GLY A 800 -11.53 15.71 28.05
N VAL A 801 -11.91 15.04 26.96
CA VAL A 801 -13.01 15.48 26.10
C VAL A 801 -14.17 14.47 26.20
N GLU A 802 -15.32 14.93 26.68
CA GLU A 802 -16.57 14.16 26.73
C GLU A 802 -17.63 14.76 25.80
N LEU A 803 -18.07 14.00 24.81
CA LEU A 803 -19.04 14.41 23.81
C LEU A 803 -20.34 13.63 23.98
N TYR A 804 -21.44 14.32 24.20
CA TYR A 804 -22.78 13.73 24.35
C TYR A 804 -23.66 14.20 23.21
N LEU A 805 -24.21 13.27 22.41
CA LEU A 805 -25.05 13.58 21.27
C LEU A 805 -26.45 13.01 21.47
N THR A 806 -27.46 13.87 21.41
CA THR A 806 -28.87 13.47 21.30
C THR A 806 -29.29 13.62 19.85
N GLY A 807 -29.47 12.49 19.16
CA GLY A 807 -29.65 12.39 17.71
C GLY A 807 -28.89 11.21 17.12
N ASP A 808 -28.22 11.42 15.99
CA ASP A 808 -27.44 10.41 15.26
C ASP A 808 -26.14 10.98 14.67
N ALA A 809 -25.21 10.12 14.27
CA ALA A 809 -23.96 10.53 13.64
C ALA A 809 -23.68 9.71 12.39
N ASN A 810 -22.89 10.27 11.46
CA ASN A 810 -22.47 9.56 10.26
C ASN A 810 -21.25 8.66 10.54
N ASP A 811 -20.42 8.39 9.54
CA ASP A 811 -19.25 7.51 9.61
C ASP A 811 -18.13 8.07 10.50
N TYR A 812 -17.21 7.18 10.88
CA TYR A 812 -15.94 7.51 11.54
C TYR A 812 -16.05 8.06 12.96
N VAL A 813 -17.15 7.79 13.67
CA VAL A 813 -17.30 8.19 15.08
C VAL A 813 -16.14 7.65 15.91
N GLY A 814 -15.47 8.51 16.67
CA GLY A 814 -14.35 8.13 17.52
C GLY A 814 -13.12 7.60 16.77
N LYS A 815 -12.99 7.90 15.47
CA LYS A 815 -11.81 7.56 14.66
C LYS A 815 -10.54 8.06 15.33
N GLY A 816 -9.58 7.16 15.56
CA GLY A 816 -8.30 7.47 16.20
C GLY A 816 -8.39 8.10 17.59
N MET A 817 -9.48 7.86 18.32
CA MET A 817 -9.62 8.31 19.71
C MET A 817 -8.49 7.75 20.58
N ALA A 818 -7.86 8.61 21.38
CA ALA A 818 -6.83 8.22 22.36
C ALA A 818 -7.38 8.18 23.79
N GLY A 819 -8.51 8.84 24.06
CA GLY A 819 -9.11 8.93 25.39
C GLY A 819 -10.48 9.61 25.37
N GLY A 820 -10.98 9.96 26.55
CA GLY A 820 -12.25 10.66 26.69
C GLY A 820 -13.47 9.77 26.47
N LEU A 821 -14.63 10.39 26.26
CA LEU A 821 -15.92 9.71 26.19
C LEU A 821 -16.77 10.26 25.04
N ILE A 822 -17.44 9.37 24.33
CA ILE A 822 -18.46 9.70 23.34
C ILE A 822 -19.72 8.90 23.69
N ALA A 823 -20.85 9.59 23.90
CA ALA A 823 -22.13 8.97 24.18
C ALA A 823 -23.19 9.47 23.19
N ILE A 824 -23.86 8.56 22.50
CA ILE A 824 -24.82 8.87 21.45
C ILE A 824 -26.13 8.16 21.75
N ARG A 825 -27.24 8.91 21.76
CA ARG A 825 -28.58 8.38 22.05
C ARG A 825 -29.64 9.01 21.17
N PRO A 826 -30.73 8.29 20.86
CA PRO A 826 -31.85 8.85 20.14
C PRO A 826 -32.55 9.95 20.97
N PRO A 827 -33.27 10.89 20.32
CA PRO A 827 -34.12 11.85 21.02
C PRO A 827 -35.16 11.17 21.91
N VAL A 828 -35.48 11.79 23.05
CA VAL A 828 -36.52 11.31 23.96
C VAL A 828 -37.86 11.24 23.21
N GLY A 829 -38.58 10.13 23.34
CA GLY A 829 -39.86 9.91 22.65
C GLY A 829 -39.75 9.29 21.25
N SER A 830 -38.55 8.86 20.84
CA SER A 830 -38.36 8.10 19.59
C SER A 830 -39.20 6.80 19.62
N ALA A 831 -39.99 6.57 18.56
CA ALA A 831 -40.93 5.44 18.49
C ALA A 831 -40.30 4.10 18.06
N PHE A 832 -39.09 4.14 17.52
CA PHE A 832 -38.36 2.94 17.07
C PHE A 832 -37.55 2.32 18.21
N ARG A 833 -37.29 1.01 18.08
CA ARG A 833 -36.38 0.30 18.98
C ARG A 833 -34.94 0.60 18.60
N SER A 834 -34.14 1.07 19.56
CA SER A 834 -32.75 1.47 19.35
C SER A 834 -31.92 0.35 18.70
N HIS A 835 -32.00 -0.89 19.21
CA HIS A 835 -31.26 -2.05 18.68
C HIS A 835 -31.71 -2.54 17.28
N GLU A 836 -32.77 -1.97 16.71
CA GLU A 836 -33.23 -2.25 15.35
C GLU A 836 -32.88 -1.12 14.36
N ALA A 837 -32.54 0.07 14.86
CA ALA A 837 -32.28 1.28 14.06
C ALA A 837 -30.80 1.67 14.07
N SER A 838 -30.30 2.20 12.95
CA SER A 838 -28.94 2.74 12.85
C SER A 838 -28.84 4.08 13.58
N ILE A 839 -27.73 4.29 14.28
CA ILE A 839 -27.44 5.55 15.01
C ILE A 839 -26.06 6.12 14.68
N ILE A 840 -25.12 5.26 14.26
CA ILE A 840 -23.77 5.65 13.81
C ILE A 840 -23.41 4.90 12.53
N GLY A 841 -22.57 5.52 11.69
CA GLY A 841 -22.16 4.96 10.41
C GLY A 841 -21.07 3.88 10.50
N ASN A 842 -20.29 3.78 9.43
CA ASN A 842 -19.23 2.81 9.19
C ASN A 842 -17.90 3.21 9.84
N THR A 843 -16.99 2.25 9.96
CA THR A 843 -15.58 2.47 10.32
C THR A 843 -15.41 3.27 11.63
N CYS A 844 -16.38 3.13 12.54
CA CYS A 844 -16.30 3.75 13.86
C CYS A 844 -15.13 3.15 14.66
N LEU A 845 -14.48 3.98 15.48
CA LEU A 845 -13.30 3.64 16.29
C LEU A 845 -12.09 3.17 15.48
N TYR A 846 -12.00 3.56 14.21
CA TYR A 846 -10.88 3.16 13.37
C TYR A 846 -9.53 3.55 13.96
N GLY A 847 -8.74 2.55 14.32
CA GLY A 847 -7.40 2.76 14.89
C GLY A 847 -7.38 3.31 16.31
N ALA A 848 -8.50 3.35 17.04
CA ALA A 848 -8.57 4.00 18.35
C ALA A 848 -7.60 3.36 19.38
N THR A 849 -6.92 4.16 20.19
CA THR A 849 -5.91 3.73 21.19
C THR A 849 -6.28 4.18 22.60
N GLY A 850 -7.57 4.21 22.92
CA GLY A 850 -8.12 4.46 24.27
C GLY A 850 -9.53 5.05 24.21
N GLY A 851 -10.09 5.43 25.37
CA GLY A 851 -11.38 6.11 25.49
C GLY A 851 -12.61 5.19 25.50
N ARG A 852 -13.79 5.79 25.62
CA ARG A 852 -15.08 5.11 25.76
C ARG A 852 -16.11 5.59 24.73
N LEU A 853 -16.78 4.67 24.04
CA LEU A 853 -17.88 4.96 23.12
C LEU A 853 -19.14 4.18 23.51
N TYR A 854 -20.23 4.87 23.80
CA TYR A 854 -21.54 4.28 24.07
C TYR A 854 -22.55 4.78 23.04
N ALA A 855 -23.19 3.87 22.30
CA ALA A 855 -24.14 4.23 21.24
C ALA A 855 -25.43 3.41 21.37
N ALA A 856 -26.54 4.07 21.73
CA ALA A 856 -27.85 3.44 21.88
C ALA A 856 -28.53 3.22 20.52
N GLY A 857 -27.95 2.34 19.72
CA GLY A 857 -28.45 1.92 18.42
C GLY A 857 -27.42 1.10 17.65
N ARG A 858 -27.70 0.82 16.37
CA ARG A 858 -26.81 0.02 15.51
C ARG A 858 -25.74 0.88 14.84
N ALA A 859 -24.53 0.32 14.74
CA ALA A 859 -23.47 0.83 13.87
C ALA A 859 -23.49 0.16 12.49
N GLY A 860 -22.82 0.78 11.53
CA GLY A 860 -22.59 0.23 10.21
C GLY A 860 -21.47 -0.82 10.16
N GLU A 861 -20.86 -0.93 8.98
CA GLU A 861 -19.81 -1.85 8.61
C GLU A 861 -18.48 -1.52 9.31
N ARG A 862 -17.62 -2.53 9.51
CA ARG A 862 -16.25 -2.36 10.04
C ARG A 862 -16.18 -1.66 11.40
N PHE A 863 -17.19 -1.85 12.24
CA PHE A 863 -17.19 -1.31 13.59
C PHE A 863 -16.01 -1.85 14.40
N GLY A 864 -15.22 -0.95 15.01
CA GLY A 864 -14.05 -1.34 15.79
C GLY A 864 -12.87 -1.84 14.94
N VAL A 865 -12.85 -1.53 13.64
CA VAL A 865 -11.73 -1.88 12.77
C VAL A 865 -10.42 -1.29 13.30
N ARG A 866 -9.38 -2.12 13.41
CA ARG A 866 -8.09 -1.71 13.99
C ARG A 866 -8.18 -1.11 15.41
N ASN A 867 -9.24 -1.37 16.17
CA ASN A 867 -9.31 -0.92 17.57
C ASN A 867 -8.13 -1.49 18.36
N SER A 868 -7.43 -0.61 19.05
CA SER A 868 -6.18 -0.84 19.76
C SER A 868 -6.30 -0.54 21.27
N GLY A 869 -7.46 -0.12 21.77
CA GLY A 869 -7.61 0.20 23.20
C GLY A 869 -8.94 0.80 23.65
N ALA A 870 -9.85 1.15 22.74
CA ALA A 870 -11.14 1.73 23.12
C ALA A 870 -12.08 0.68 23.74
N ILE A 871 -12.88 1.12 24.71
CA ILE A 871 -13.97 0.35 25.31
C ILE A 871 -15.28 0.86 24.72
N THR A 872 -16.16 -0.04 24.27
CA THR A 872 -17.40 0.39 23.62
C THR A 872 -18.58 -0.54 23.87
N VAL A 873 -19.78 0.05 23.90
CA VAL A 873 -21.06 -0.66 23.90
C VAL A 873 -21.95 -0.10 22.80
N VAL A 874 -22.47 -0.98 21.95
CA VAL A 874 -23.36 -0.68 20.82
C VAL A 874 -24.48 -1.72 20.73
N GLU A 875 -25.59 -1.42 20.07
CA GLU A 875 -26.78 -2.29 20.06
C GLU A 875 -26.94 -3.15 18.80
N GLY A 876 -25.89 -3.19 17.98
CA GLY A 876 -25.79 -4.03 16.79
C GLY A 876 -24.78 -3.44 15.80
N ILE A 877 -24.25 -4.25 14.89
CA ILE A 877 -23.23 -3.82 13.92
C ILE A 877 -23.42 -4.51 12.56
N GLY A 878 -22.81 -3.96 11.51
CA GLY A 878 -22.69 -4.57 10.18
C GLY A 878 -21.62 -5.68 10.09
N ASP A 879 -21.19 -5.98 8.87
CA ASP A 879 -20.13 -6.94 8.53
C ASP A 879 -18.74 -6.42 8.95
N ASN A 880 -17.79 -7.35 9.02
CA ASN A 880 -16.38 -7.09 9.34
C ASN A 880 -16.19 -6.40 10.70
N GLY A 881 -17.06 -6.71 11.67
CA GLY A 881 -16.91 -6.24 13.04
C GLY A 881 -15.60 -6.68 13.69
N CYS A 882 -14.95 -5.79 14.42
CA CYS A 882 -13.67 -6.02 15.11
C CYS A 882 -12.52 -6.47 14.18
N GLU A 883 -12.59 -6.14 12.89
CA GLU A 883 -11.55 -6.49 11.94
C GLU A 883 -10.19 -5.89 12.34
N TYR A 884 -9.11 -6.68 12.32
CA TYR A 884 -7.77 -6.29 12.78
C TYR A 884 -7.69 -5.70 14.19
N MET A 885 -8.65 -5.95 15.08
CA MET A 885 -8.59 -5.46 16.46
C MET A 885 -7.35 -6.03 17.17
N THR A 886 -6.60 -5.17 17.86
CA THR A 886 -5.38 -5.51 18.60
C THR A 886 -5.45 -5.18 20.09
N GLY A 887 -6.52 -4.51 20.54
CA GLY A 887 -6.74 -4.17 21.94
C GLY A 887 -8.12 -3.52 22.13
N GLY A 888 -8.51 -3.31 23.39
CA GLY A 888 -9.81 -2.75 23.75
C GLY A 888 -10.88 -3.81 24.01
N ILE A 889 -12.11 -3.33 24.25
CA ILE A 889 -13.26 -4.16 24.63
C ILE A 889 -14.47 -3.70 23.83
N VAL A 890 -15.14 -4.63 23.13
CA VAL A 890 -16.33 -4.33 22.33
C VAL A 890 -17.53 -5.11 22.85
N CYS A 891 -18.60 -4.44 23.24
CA CYS A 891 -19.85 -5.08 23.69
C CYS A 891 -20.98 -4.77 22.69
N ILE A 892 -21.66 -5.81 22.21
CA ILE A 892 -22.69 -5.69 21.19
C ILE A 892 -23.99 -6.31 21.73
N LEU A 893 -25.01 -5.47 21.94
CA LEU A 893 -26.31 -5.82 22.53
C LEU A 893 -27.36 -6.21 21.49
N GLY A 894 -26.92 -6.74 20.33
CA GLY A 894 -27.77 -7.12 19.21
C GLY A 894 -27.03 -7.84 18.09
N LYS A 895 -27.60 -7.81 16.87
CA LYS A 895 -27.11 -8.57 15.72
C LYS A 895 -25.77 -8.05 15.18
N THR A 896 -24.97 -8.97 14.65
CA THR A 896 -23.69 -8.72 13.95
C THR A 896 -23.75 -9.19 12.49
N GLY A 897 -22.95 -8.60 11.62
CA GLY A 897 -22.75 -9.08 10.24
C GLY A 897 -21.74 -10.22 10.12
N VAL A 898 -21.38 -10.58 8.88
CA VAL A 898 -20.42 -11.67 8.57
C VAL A 898 -18.96 -11.24 8.76
N ASN A 899 -18.05 -12.22 8.75
CA ASN A 899 -16.61 -12.04 8.87
C ASN A 899 -16.15 -11.36 10.17
N PHE A 900 -16.91 -11.54 11.26
CA PHE A 900 -16.59 -10.97 12.56
C PHE A 900 -15.23 -11.48 13.08
N GLY A 901 -14.38 -10.57 13.56
CA GLY A 901 -13.08 -10.89 14.15
C GLY A 901 -12.00 -11.29 13.14
N ALA A 902 -12.19 -11.02 11.84
CA ALA A 902 -11.16 -11.29 10.84
C ALA A 902 -9.89 -10.48 11.14
N GLY A 903 -8.75 -11.16 11.25
CA GLY A 903 -7.49 -10.50 11.60
C GLY A 903 -7.40 -10.00 13.05
N MET A 904 -8.37 -10.26 13.91
CA MET A 904 -8.35 -9.85 15.32
C MET A 904 -7.27 -10.63 16.10
N THR A 905 -6.28 -9.92 16.60
CA THR A 905 -5.11 -10.49 17.30
C THR A 905 -5.00 -10.07 18.76
N GLY A 906 -5.82 -9.11 19.22
CA GLY A 906 -5.82 -8.64 20.60
C GLY A 906 -7.15 -7.99 20.98
N GLY A 907 -7.36 -7.79 22.30
CA GLY A 907 -8.65 -7.38 22.85
C GLY A 907 -9.66 -8.54 22.89
N PHE A 908 -10.90 -8.24 23.26
CA PHE A 908 -12.00 -9.22 23.25
C PHE A 908 -13.36 -8.52 23.06
N ALA A 909 -14.37 -9.30 22.69
CA ALA A 909 -15.72 -8.80 22.47
C ALA A 909 -16.78 -9.65 23.19
N TYR A 910 -17.84 -9.00 23.66
CA TYR A 910 -19.09 -9.64 24.09
C TYR A 910 -20.16 -9.43 23.03
N VAL A 911 -20.86 -10.49 22.65
CA VAL A 911 -21.90 -10.44 21.63
C VAL A 911 -23.14 -11.14 22.13
N LEU A 912 -24.28 -10.43 22.13
CA LEU A 912 -25.57 -11.01 22.42
C LEU A 912 -26.06 -11.83 21.22
N ASP A 913 -26.09 -13.15 21.33
CA ASP A 913 -26.53 -14.08 20.27
C ASP A 913 -27.92 -14.65 20.57
N GLU A 914 -28.96 -13.91 20.22
CA GLU A 914 -30.34 -14.36 20.43
C GLU A 914 -30.81 -15.44 19.44
N SER A 915 -30.21 -15.50 18.24
CA SER A 915 -30.59 -16.47 17.20
C SER A 915 -29.79 -17.77 17.25
N GLY A 916 -28.70 -17.84 18.02
CA GLY A 916 -27.83 -19.01 18.13
C GLY A 916 -27.00 -19.28 16.86
N ASP A 917 -26.90 -18.30 15.95
CA ASP A 917 -26.23 -18.45 14.66
C ASP A 917 -24.97 -17.58 14.52
N PHE A 918 -24.60 -16.82 15.56
CA PHE A 918 -23.44 -15.94 15.53
C PHE A 918 -22.15 -16.66 15.12
N ARG A 919 -21.94 -17.90 15.61
CA ARG A 919 -20.75 -18.71 15.27
C ARG A 919 -20.56 -18.92 13.75
N LYS A 920 -21.62 -18.88 12.95
CA LYS A 920 -21.54 -19.01 11.48
C LYS A 920 -21.01 -17.75 10.80
N ARG A 921 -21.07 -16.60 11.49
CA ARG A 921 -20.66 -15.29 11.00
C ARG A 921 -19.24 -14.90 11.43
N VAL A 922 -18.62 -15.67 12.33
CA VAL A 922 -17.26 -15.44 12.83
C VAL A 922 -16.23 -15.95 11.84
N ASN A 923 -15.17 -15.18 11.60
CA ASN A 923 -13.99 -15.65 10.89
C ASN A 923 -13.14 -16.53 11.85
N PRO A 924 -13.03 -17.84 11.62
CA PRO A 924 -12.43 -18.75 12.59
C PRO A 924 -10.90 -18.79 12.50
N GLU A 925 -10.24 -17.97 11.67
CA GLU A 925 -8.79 -18.05 11.46
C GLU A 925 -8.02 -17.81 12.77
N LEU A 926 -8.28 -16.68 13.43
CA LEU A 926 -7.49 -16.19 14.57
C LEU A 926 -8.26 -16.09 15.89
N VAL A 927 -9.60 -16.11 15.86
CA VAL A 927 -10.45 -15.99 17.05
C VAL A 927 -11.16 -17.29 17.38
N GLU A 928 -11.62 -17.39 18.62
CA GLU A 928 -12.53 -18.43 19.09
C GLU A 928 -13.70 -17.81 19.87
N VAL A 929 -14.79 -18.59 19.98
CA VAL A 929 -16.05 -18.16 20.59
C VAL A 929 -16.34 -19.04 21.82
N LEU A 930 -16.44 -18.42 22.98
CA LEU A 930 -16.69 -19.05 24.28
C LEU A 930 -18.07 -18.63 24.81
N SER A 931 -18.67 -19.47 25.65
CA SER A 931 -19.87 -19.09 26.43
C SER A 931 -19.47 -18.19 27.59
N VAL A 932 -20.27 -17.16 27.88
CA VAL A 932 -20.08 -16.33 29.08
C VAL A 932 -20.61 -17.01 30.35
N ASP A 933 -21.57 -17.93 30.21
CA ASP A 933 -22.25 -18.62 31.32
C ASP A 933 -21.27 -19.36 32.26
N ASP A 934 -20.18 -19.89 31.71
CA ASP A 934 -19.14 -20.60 32.48
C ASP A 934 -18.06 -19.65 33.05
N LEU A 935 -18.22 -18.33 32.90
CA LEU A 935 -17.20 -17.32 33.16
C LEU A 935 -17.69 -16.20 34.09
N ALA A 936 -17.98 -16.51 35.36
CA ALA A 936 -18.57 -15.58 36.34
C ALA A 936 -17.90 -14.18 36.43
N ILE A 937 -16.57 -14.10 36.35
CA ILE A 937 -15.86 -12.80 36.39
C ILE A 937 -16.17 -11.96 35.13
N HIS A 938 -16.25 -12.63 33.98
CA HIS A 938 -16.58 -11.97 32.72
C HIS A 938 -18.05 -11.59 32.64
N GLU A 939 -18.93 -12.38 33.24
CA GLU A 939 -20.35 -12.06 33.36
C GLU A 939 -20.56 -10.77 34.17
N GLU A 940 -19.92 -10.64 35.35
CA GLU A 940 -20.04 -9.41 36.15
C GLU A 940 -19.41 -8.20 35.46
N HIS A 941 -18.28 -8.39 34.77
CA HIS A 941 -17.68 -7.32 33.97
C HIS A 941 -18.61 -6.86 32.84
N LEU A 942 -19.28 -7.80 32.15
CA LEU A 942 -20.28 -7.49 31.13
C LEU A 942 -21.46 -6.70 31.73
N ARG A 943 -21.95 -7.10 32.91
CA ARG A 943 -23.02 -6.37 33.62
C ARG A 943 -22.62 -4.94 33.92
N GLY A 944 -21.36 -4.72 34.34
CA GLY A 944 -20.78 -3.40 34.55
C GLY A 944 -20.77 -2.54 33.28
N LEU A 945 -20.29 -3.08 32.15
CA LEU A 945 -20.27 -2.36 30.87
C LEU A 945 -21.67 -1.93 30.41
N ILE A 946 -22.67 -2.82 30.55
CA ILE A 946 -24.05 -2.51 30.16
C ILE A 946 -24.65 -1.45 31.10
N THR A 947 -24.32 -1.51 32.40
CA THR A 947 -24.74 -0.49 33.36
C THR A 947 -24.21 0.90 32.98
N GLU A 948 -22.92 0.99 32.61
CA GLU A 948 -22.35 2.26 32.13
C GLU A 948 -23.01 2.74 30.83
N HIS A 949 -23.29 1.82 29.90
CA HIS A 949 -24.02 2.15 28.67
C HIS A 949 -25.39 2.77 28.98
N VAL A 950 -26.16 2.18 29.89
CA VAL A 950 -27.45 2.71 30.33
C VAL A 950 -27.28 4.08 30.99
N GLN A 951 -26.29 4.26 31.86
CA GLN A 951 -26.03 5.54 32.53
C GLN A 951 -25.73 6.67 31.54
N HIS A 952 -24.93 6.40 30.50
CA HIS A 952 -24.54 7.41 29.52
C HIS A 952 -25.57 7.65 28.41
N THR A 953 -26.38 6.65 28.07
CA THR A 953 -27.26 6.72 26.89
C THR A 953 -28.75 6.68 27.22
N GLY A 954 -29.15 6.19 28.39
CA GLY A 954 -30.55 5.89 28.71
C GLY A 954 -31.11 4.75 27.86
N SER A 955 -30.26 3.79 27.45
CA SER A 955 -30.65 2.68 26.59
C SER A 955 -31.75 1.79 27.21
N GLN A 956 -32.93 1.79 26.59
CA GLN A 956 -34.01 0.88 26.95
C GLN A 956 -33.61 -0.59 26.74
N ARG A 957 -32.79 -0.89 25.72
CA ARG A 957 -32.28 -2.25 25.48
C ARG A 957 -31.35 -2.70 26.60
N GLY A 958 -30.46 -1.83 27.06
CA GLY A 958 -29.59 -2.11 28.20
C GLY A 958 -30.40 -2.34 29.49
N GLU A 959 -31.41 -1.51 29.74
CA GLU A 959 -32.33 -1.67 30.89
C GLU A 959 -33.07 -3.01 30.85
N GLU A 960 -33.61 -3.39 29.68
CA GLU A 960 -34.29 -4.67 29.48
C GLU A 960 -33.37 -5.87 29.79
N ILE A 961 -32.13 -5.83 29.31
CA ILE A 961 -31.13 -6.87 29.53
C ILE A 961 -30.77 -6.97 31.01
N LEU A 962 -30.53 -5.85 31.68
CA LEU A 962 -30.19 -5.81 33.10
C LEU A 962 -31.36 -6.29 33.98
N ALA A 963 -32.60 -5.92 33.63
CA ALA A 963 -33.80 -6.37 34.34
C ALA A 963 -34.03 -7.88 34.23
N ASN A 964 -33.62 -8.50 33.12
CA ASN A 964 -33.81 -9.93 32.84
C ASN A 964 -32.47 -10.69 32.76
N TRP A 965 -31.51 -10.30 33.60
CA TRP A 965 -30.11 -10.71 33.48
C TRP A 965 -29.90 -12.23 33.38
N SER A 966 -30.55 -13.01 34.24
CA SER A 966 -30.41 -14.48 34.25
C SER A 966 -30.76 -15.15 32.92
N THR A 967 -31.64 -14.54 32.13
CA THR A 967 -32.01 -15.04 30.80
C THR A 967 -31.05 -14.55 29.72
N PHE A 968 -30.60 -13.30 29.78
CA PHE A 968 -29.73 -12.74 28.76
C PHE A 968 -28.27 -13.18 28.91
N ALA A 969 -27.76 -13.35 30.12
CA ALA A 969 -26.38 -13.75 30.40
C ALA A 969 -25.99 -15.04 29.66
N THR A 970 -26.88 -16.03 29.65
CA THR A 970 -26.68 -17.33 28.96
C THR A 970 -26.61 -17.23 27.44
N LYS A 971 -27.04 -16.10 26.86
CA LYS A 971 -27.04 -15.84 25.41
C LYS A 971 -25.84 -15.03 24.93
N PHE A 972 -24.98 -14.59 25.85
CA PHE A 972 -23.77 -13.86 25.46
C PHE A 972 -22.65 -14.81 25.07
N ALA A 973 -22.01 -14.49 23.96
CA ALA A 973 -20.77 -15.08 23.51
C ALA A 973 -19.59 -14.15 23.83
N LEU A 974 -18.47 -14.73 24.28
CA LEU A 974 -17.19 -14.04 24.39
C LEU A 974 -16.31 -14.44 23.21
N VAL A 975 -15.85 -13.45 22.44
CA VAL A 975 -14.91 -13.65 21.32
C VAL A 975 -13.53 -13.13 21.72
N LYS A 976 -12.52 -13.96 21.57
CA LYS A 976 -11.12 -13.59 21.84
C LYS A 976 -10.17 -14.19 20.79
N PRO A 977 -8.95 -13.64 20.65
CA PRO A 977 -7.90 -14.30 19.91
C PRO A 977 -7.55 -15.66 20.54
N LYS A 978 -7.25 -16.66 19.70
CA LYS A 978 -6.83 -18.00 20.14
C LYS A 978 -5.54 -17.98 20.95
N SER A 979 -4.68 -16.99 20.71
CA SER A 979 -3.41 -16.82 21.42
C SER A 979 -3.53 -16.21 22.82
N SER A 980 -4.68 -15.63 23.17
CA SER A 980 -4.89 -14.95 24.46
C SER A 980 -5.44 -15.92 25.51
N ASP A 981 -4.97 -15.90 26.75
CA ASP A 981 -5.63 -16.65 27.85
C ASP A 981 -6.90 -15.91 28.28
N VAL A 982 -8.03 -16.62 28.36
CA VAL A 982 -9.32 -16.07 28.82
C VAL A 982 -9.19 -15.45 30.21
N LYS A 983 -8.42 -16.08 31.11
CA LYS A 983 -8.23 -15.61 32.50
C LYS A 983 -7.43 -14.32 32.59
N ALA A 984 -6.69 -13.98 31.54
CA ALA A 984 -5.84 -12.78 31.48
C ALA A 984 -6.51 -11.62 30.75
N LEU A 985 -7.69 -11.80 30.13
CA LEU A 985 -8.33 -10.78 29.30
C LEU A 985 -8.72 -9.51 30.06
N LEU A 986 -9.15 -9.65 31.32
CA LEU A 986 -9.47 -8.52 32.21
C LEU A 986 -8.23 -7.98 32.94
N GLY A 987 -7.04 -8.45 32.55
CA GLY A 987 -5.80 -8.33 33.30
C GLY A 987 -5.73 -9.31 34.47
N HIS A 988 -4.53 -9.74 34.85
CA HIS A 988 -4.34 -10.13 36.26
C HIS A 988 -4.70 -8.92 37.12
N ARG A 989 -5.36 -9.09 38.27
CA ARG A 989 -5.46 -8.04 39.30
C ARG A 989 -4.04 -7.47 39.47
N SER A 990 -3.77 -6.31 38.88
CA SER A 990 -2.57 -5.56 39.16
C SER A 990 -2.73 -5.19 40.61
N ARG A 991 -2.03 -5.92 41.49
CA ARG A 991 -1.98 -5.60 42.90
C ARG A 991 -1.68 -4.11 43.00
N SER A 992 -2.53 -3.37 43.68
CA SER A 992 -2.33 -1.93 43.82
C SER A 992 -0.93 -1.69 44.42
N ALA A 993 -0.31 -0.55 44.14
CA ALA A 993 0.93 -0.15 44.80
C ALA A 993 0.79 -0.14 46.35
N ALA A 994 -0.44 -0.05 46.86
CA ALA A 994 -0.76 -0.18 48.27
C ALA A 994 -0.69 -1.64 48.76
N GLU A 995 -1.11 -2.64 47.97
CA GLU A 995 -0.99 -4.07 48.33
C GLU A 995 0.46 -4.57 48.31
N LEU A 996 1.32 -4.02 47.43
CA LEU A 996 2.76 -4.32 47.42
C LEU A 996 3.51 -3.74 48.63
N ARG A 997 3.01 -2.66 49.24
CA ARG A 997 3.58 -2.08 50.46
C ARG A 997 3.30 -2.93 51.71
N VAL A 998 2.16 -3.62 51.76
CA VAL A 998 1.75 -4.44 52.91
C VAL A 998 2.51 -5.78 52.96
N GLN A 999 3.13 -6.21 51.86
CA GLN A 999 3.99 -7.41 51.83
C GLN A 999 5.48 -7.10 52.06
N ALA A 1000 5.86 -5.82 52.11
CA ALA A 1000 7.22 -5.35 52.40
C ALA A 1000 7.37 -4.84 53.85
N GLN A 1001 6.32 -5.02 54.67
CA GLN A 1001 6.35 -5.00 56.14
C GLN A 1001 6.10 -6.42 56.64
#